data_AF-A0A940ZJC7-F1
#
_entry.id   AF-A0A940ZJC7-F1
#
_cell.length_a   1.000
_cell.length_b   1.000
_cell.length_c   1.000
_cell.angle_alpha   90.00
_cell.angle_beta   90.00
_cell.angle_gamma   90.00
#
_symmetry.space_group_name_H-M   'P 1'
#
loop_
_entity.id
_entity.type
_entity.pdbx_description
1 polymer ?
#
loop_
_entity_poly.entity_id
_entity_poly.type
_entity_poly.pdbx_seq_one_letter_code
_entity_poly.pdbx_strand_id
1 'polypeptide(L)'
;RDIIRHEVDEYVLLQTDRITLRVTPEHPFYVGRGTYRAVEVLKPGDTIYAWDGETISEQRIVSLQKVHERVPVFNLQTDDPNTFFAGRIAVHNKGGGCFPQGTMIATGRGFVPIESLTTGDQVLAVTEDGRAVRTHVKGLFIARNSLFRIKTDEGLLVTTEEHPIASHDGRFLLARDLQPGERILKWKDSRLVPAVVREVSSGESGQLVFNLEVGDPHTFVAENVLVHNKGGGCLPAGTPVRTPGGYVSIEKISPNDALIAIDADRRIITTRVEKVFKTRALILVVETDAGTLRATIDHPVQLASGDFVNAGELRPGQKVLSWDRGTFKESMVLRTYLEGKEQDAYNVSVGWPNTFLASDFVTHNKGGGGSRSSSSGSRGTSSSSSGGDGVTAVIILSAFFSVFILVIIILVWRRKKSKSENLDFVYSRRQIDRKAEKTEKLLSFLARQDQTVAPAELRQRAEFTFRKLQECWQARDYTPMKPLLSESLFAQHAAQLQGMVRNHEINRIDDLKVERIDLVNVRYTNKQKDREFTALITASCQDYYVDDRNGSFLRGDTSSARFQEFWTFQHSDRGWILREIEQSGESDVLKDENFVDMLTDETVQGVYGDAAAEGATGPWLEEKTEGKADRIDRLLNFLVQTDKMWNRQRMLERARQVFLSVYLARESGNPDQVPAADLFPEVAQSLQEQIRAWQASGVTVEYRNICVRKVDLILVRNYADRAADEYCVRIYAHAQKITRKNGDVVNQQPYATPFEEYWTMGRLDEEWKLKEVLPSGRARKIVSEENVNEESSAGELQWYYRQTRTR
;
A
#
# COMPACT_ATOMS: atom_id res chain seq x y z
N ARG A 1 -20.87 -17.45 7.84
CA ARG A 1 -19.74 -17.53 8.72
C ARG A 1 -19.84 -18.94 9.14
N ASP A 2 -19.36 -19.77 8.23
CA ASP A 2 -19.43 -21.21 8.31
C ASP A 2 -18.12 -21.67 8.92
N ILE A 3 -18.16 -22.73 9.72
CA ILE A 3 -16.97 -23.31 10.33
C ILE A 3 -16.75 -24.63 9.61
N ILE A 4 -15.80 -24.65 8.68
CA ILE A 4 -15.45 -25.87 7.97
C ILE A 4 -14.58 -26.72 8.90
N ARG A 5 -14.92 -27.99 9.05
CA ARG A 5 -14.14 -28.96 9.83
C ARG A 5 -13.46 -29.95 8.90
N HIS A 6 -12.16 -30.15 9.08
CA HIS A 6 -11.35 -31.15 8.37
C HIS A 6 -10.53 -31.98 9.36
N GLU A 7 -10.02 -33.13 8.93
CA GLU A 7 -8.94 -33.84 9.62
C GLU A 7 -7.65 -33.71 8.83
N VAL A 8 -6.55 -33.48 9.53
CA VAL A 8 -5.20 -33.41 8.97
C VAL A 8 -4.25 -34.29 9.77
N ASP A 9 -3.22 -34.81 9.11
CA ASP A 9 -2.20 -35.66 9.74
C ASP A 9 -1.02 -34.86 10.32
N GLU A 10 -0.99 -33.55 10.08
CA GLU A 10 0.06 -32.66 10.57
C GLU A 10 -0.44 -31.23 10.80
N TYR A 11 0.17 -30.54 11.75
CA TYR A 11 -0.02 -29.11 12.01
C TYR A 11 1.30 -28.45 12.44
N VAL A 12 1.31 -27.12 12.48
CA VAL A 12 2.43 -26.31 12.94
C VAL A 12 2.05 -25.62 14.24
N LEU A 13 2.94 -25.69 15.23
CA LEU A 13 2.95 -24.84 16.41
C LEU A 13 3.71 -23.56 16.07
N LEU A 14 2.96 -22.49 15.83
CA LEU A 14 3.48 -21.15 15.61
C LEU A 14 3.52 -20.40 16.94
N GLN A 15 4.71 -20.02 17.38
CA GLN A 15 4.90 -19.22 18.59
C GLN A 15 5.38 -17.81 18.22
N THR A 16 4.71 -16.82 18.78
CA THR A 16 5.12 -15.41 18.76
C THR A 16 5.67 -14.98 20.12
N ASP A 17 6.07 -13.73 20.26
CA ASP A 17 6.44 -13.11 21.54
C ASP A 17 5.30 -13.09 22.57
N ARG A 18 4.06 -13.37 22.16
CA ARG A 18 2.86 -13.23 23.01
C ARG A 18 1.95 -14.45 23.06
N ILE A 19 1.89 -15.25 22.00
CA ILE A 19 0.96 -16.37 21.89
C ILE A 19 1.50 -17.53 21.05
N THR A 20 1.02 -18.74 21.36
CA THR A 20 1.23 -19.94 20.56
C THR A 20 -0.08 -20.37 19.91
N LEU A 21 -0.05 -20.64 18.61
CA LEU A 21 -1.18 -21.05 17.79
C LEU A 21 -0.89 -22.39 17.10
N ARG A 22 -1.89 -23.28 17.08
CA ARG A 22 -1.87 -24.50 16.26
C ARG A 22 -2.56 -24.20 14.95
N VAL A 23 -1.89 -24.46 13.84
CA VAL A 23 -2.38 -24.07 12.52
C VAL A 23 -1.87 -25.02 11.44
N THR A 24 -2.61 -25.19 10.35
CA THR A 24 -2.15 -26.03 9.23
C THR A 24 -1.07 -25.30 8.41
N PRO A 25 -0.11 -26.02 7.80
CA PRO A 25 1.01 -25.42 7.05
C PRO A 25 0.57 -24.45 5.94
N GLU A 26 -0.56 -24.73 5.30
CA GLU A 26 -1.08 -24.01 4.14
C GLU A 26 -1.97 -22.80 4.50
N HIS A 27 -2.22 -22.56 5.79
CA HIS A 27 -3.13 -21.50 6.22
C HIS A 27 -2.47 -20.12 6.10
N PRO A 28 -3.09 -19.12 5.45
CA PRO A 28 -2.46 -17.84 5.18
C PRO A 28 -2.60 -16.84 6.34
N PHE A 29 -1.48 -16.24 6.72
CA PHE A 29 -1.35 -15.21 7.76
C PHE A 29 -1.15 -13.85 7.12
N TYR A 30 -1.81 -12.83 7.67
CA TYR A 30 -1.61 -11.46 7.22
C TYR A 30 -0.24 -10.93 7.67
N VAL A 31 0.58 -10.52 6.70
CA VAL A 31 1.94 -9.99 6.92
C VAL A 31 2.05 -8.51 6.54
N GLY A 32 0.92 -7.83 6.34
CA GLY A 32 0.85 -6.40 6.03
C GLY A 32 0.70 -6.09 4.54
N ARG A 33 0.34 -4.84 4.21
CA ARG A 33 0.22 -4.32 2.82
C ARG A 33 -0.68 -5.16 1.89
N GLY A 34 -1.72 -5.78 2.44
CA GLY A 34 -2.63 -6.67 1.69
C GLY A 34 -1.99 -7.98 1.24
N THR A 35 -0.84 -8.35 1.85
CA THR A 35 -0.12 -9.59 1.57
C THR A 35 -0.41 -10.63 2.64
N TYR A 36 -0.62 -11.87 2.20
CA TYR A 36 -0.85 -13.02 3.05
C TYR A 36 0.16 -14.12 2.72
N ARG A 37 0.75 -14.74 3.74
CA ARG A 37 1.74 -15.82 3.59
C ARG A 37 1.29 -17.06 4.35
N ALA A 38 1.32 -18.21 3.69
CA ALA A 38 1.10 -19.49 4.35
C ALA A 38 2.21 -19.77 5.39
N VAL A 39 1.89 -20.53 6.43
CA VAL A 39 2.82 -20.86 7.53
C VAL A 39 4.08 -21.54 7.01
N GLU A 40 3.97 -22.40 6.01
CA GLU A 40 5.08 -23.09 5.36
C GLU A 40 6.09 -22.16 4.64
N VAL A 41 5.71 -20.91 4.38
CA VAL A 41 6.58 -19.88 3.78
C VAL A 41 7.19 -18.98 4.86
N LEU A 42 6.60 -18.94 6.05
CA LEU A 42 7.07 -18.14 7.17
C LEU A 42 8.27 -18.80 7.85
N LYS A 43 9.15 -17.97 8.43
CA LYS A 43 10.29 -18.41 9.24
C LYS A 43 10.34 -17.66 10.57
N PRO A 44 11.01 -18.21 11.61
CA PRO A 44 11.32 -17.45 12.82
C PRO A 44 11.99 -16.12 12.46
N GLY A 45 11.50 -15.03 13.03
CA GLY A 45 11.90 -13.67 12.71
C GLY A 45 10.94 -12.91 11.79
N ASP A 46 10.11 -13.59 11.02
CA ASP A 46 9.07 -12.94 10.21
C ASP A 46 7.98 -12.34 11.12
N THR A 47 7.31 -11.30 10.61
CA THR A 47 6.27 -10.58 11.34
C THR A 47 4.89 -10.90 10.79
N ILE A 48 3.97 -11.22 11.69
CA ILE A 48 2.54 -11.44 11.42
C ILE A 48 1.72 -10.46 12.25
N TYR A 49 0.53 -10.12 11.79
CA TYR A 49 -0.32 -9.16 12.50
C TYR A 49 -1.29 -9.85 13.44
N ALA A 50 -1.57 -9.24 14.57
CA ALA A 50 -2.43 -9.80 15.60
C ALA A 50 -3.19 -8.73 16.38
N TRP A 51 -4.47 -8.96 16.62
CA TRP A 51 -5.37 -8.14 17.43
C TRP A 51 -4.94 -8.09 18.90
N ASP A 52 -4.52 -6.93 19.40
CA ASP A 52 -4.13 -6.74 20.80
C ASP A 52 -5.30 -6.42 21.75
N GLY A 53 -6.52 -6.24 21.21
CA GLY A 53 -7.70 -5.77 21.94
C GLY A 53 -8.19 -4.44 21.41
N GLU A 54 -7.29 -3.62 20.86
CA GLU A 54 -7.62 -2.32 20.28
C GLU A 54 -7.21 -2.18 18.81
N THR A 55 -6.04 -2.62 18.40
CA THR A 55 -5.60 -2.58 17.00
C THR A 55 -4.98 -3.91 16.60
N ILE A 56 -4.70 -4.09 15.30
CA ILE A 56 -3.78 -5.17 14.93
C ILE A 56 -2.36 -4.68 15.17
N SER A 57 -1.62 -5.31 16.07
CA SER A 57 -0.21 -5.07 16.32
C SER A 57 0.63 -6.05 15.51
N GLU A 58 1.87 -5.68 15.21
CA GLU A 58 2.86 -6.60 14.67
C GLU A 58 3.36 -7.53 15.80
N GLN A 59 3.45 -8.82 15.50
CA GLN A 59 4.03 -9.83 16.39
C GLN A 59 5.08 -10.62 15.62
N ARG A 60 6.25 -10.79 16.24
CA ARG A 60 7.38 -11.49 15.63
C ARG A 60 7.26 -12.98 15.93
N ILE A 61 7.42 -13.81 14.90
CA ILE A 61 7.46 -15.27 15.08
C ILE A 61 8.77 -15.63 15.79
N VAL A 62 8.64 -16.25 16.95
CA VAL A 62 9.76 -16.75 17.78
C VAL A 62 10.17 -18.15 17.33
N SER A 63 9.20 -19.02 17.03
CA SER A 63 9.48 -20.37 16.54
C SER A 63 8.32 -20.98 15.74
N LEU A 64 8.65 -21.90 14.86
CA LEU A 64 7.71 -22.74 14.10
C LEU A 64 8.12 -24.20 14.29
N GLN A 65 7.25 -25.03 14.85
CA GLN A 65 7.51 -26.45 15.05
C GLN A 65 6.42 -27.29 14.36
N LYS A 66 6.83 -28.15 13.43
CA LYS A 66 5.94 -29.09 12.76
C LYS A 66 5.65 -30.28 13.67
N VAL A 67 4.38 -30.67 13.78
CA VAL A 67 3.91 -31.78 14.60
C VAL A 67 3.11 -32.73 13.71
N HIS A 68 3.53 -33.99 13.66
CA HIS A 68 2.87 -35.06 12.90
C HIS A 68 1.93 -35.82 13.83
N GLU A 69 0.69 -35.37 13.90
CA GLU A 69 -0.35 -35.91 14.75
C GLU A 69 -1.70 -35.69 14.04
N ARG A 70 -2.50 -36.75 13.95
CA ARG A 70 -3.81 -36.68 13.31
C ARG A 70 -4.80 -35.93 14.21
N VAL A 71 -5.22 -34.76 13.77
CA VAL A 71 -6.10 -33.87 14.55
C VAL A 71 -7.19 -33.24 13.69
N PRO A 72 -8.38 -32.99 14.28
CA PRO A 72 -9.40 -32.19 13.62
C PRO A 72 -8.99 -30.71 13.63
N VAL A 73 -9.11 -30.04 12.48
CA VAL A 73 -8.86 -28.62 12.29
C VAL A 73 -10.13 -27.91 11.81
N PHE A 74 -10.19 -26.60 12.06
CA PHE A 74 -11.35 -25.77 11.78
C PHE A 74 -10.93 -24.54 10.98
N ASN A 75 -11.68 -24.21 9.94
CA ASN A 75 -11.51 -22.99 9.17
C ASN A 75 -12.76 -22.12 9.29
N LEU A 76 -12.61 -20.86 9.68
CA LEU A 76 -13.71 -19.92 9.78
C LEU A 76 -13.88 -19.22 8.45
N GLN A 77 -14.96 -19.49 7.73
CA GLN A 77 -15.28 -18.70 6.56
C GLN A 77 -15.88 -17.36 6.99
N THR A 78 -15.21 -16.26 6.70
CA THR A 78 -15.72 -14.90 6.93
C THR A 78 -16.11 -14.20 5.62
N ASP A 79 -17.07 -13.25 5.67
CA ASP A 79 -17.39 -12.36 4.55
C ASP A 79 -16.17 -11.49 4.16
N ASP A 80 -16.19 -10.82 3.00
CA ASP A 80 -15.19 -9.79 2.64
C ASP A 80 -14.84 -8.92 3.87
N PRO A 81 -13.54 -8.80 4.22
CA PRO A 81 -12.35 -9.11 3.42
C PRO A 81 -11.82 -10.56 3.60
N ASN A 82 -12.65 -11.50 4.04
CA ASN A 82 -12.34 -12.89 4.40
C ASN A 82 -11.19 -13.07 5.41
N THR A 83 -10.78 -12.01 6.11
CA THR A 83 -9.68 -11.98 7.08
C THR A 83 -10.24 -11.90 8.50
N PHE A 84 -9.76 -12.76 9.39
CA PHE A 84 -10.26 -12.89 10.75
C PHE A 84 -9.14 -13.16 11.77
N PHE A 85 -9.45 -13.13 13.06
CA PHE A 85 -8.46 -13.35 14.12
C PHE A 85 -8.61 -14.73 14.77
N ALA A 86 -7.64 -15.62 14.52
CA ALA A 86 -7.52 -16.91 15.18
C ALA A 86 -6.48 -16.80 16.31
N GLY A 87 -6.92 -16.96 17.57
CA GLY A 87 -6.02 -16.77 18.71
C GLY A 87 -5.35 -15.40 18.70
N ARG A 88 -6.13 -14.34 18.39
CA ARG A 88 -5.67 -12.96 18.14
C ARG A 88 -4.85 -12.76 16.87
N ILE A 89 -4.34 -13.77 16.20
CA ILE A 89 -3.54 -13.60 14.98
C ILE A 89 -4.43 -13.42 13.75
N ALA A 90 -4.11 -12.45 12.89
CA ALA A 90 -4.79 -12.19 11.62
C ALA A 90 -4.48 -13.29 10.60
N VAL A 91 -5.50 -14.06 10.25
CA VAL A 91 -5.47 -15.14 9.27
C VAL A 91 -6.57 -14.93 8.23
N HIS A 92 -6.44 -15.58 7.08
CA HIS A 92 -7.33 -15.35 5.94
C HIS A 92 -7.90 -16.65 5.40
N ASN A 93 -9.10 -16.63 4.86
CA ASN A 93 -9.64 -17.77 4.13
C ASN A 93 -8.76 -18.02 2.88
N LYS A 94 -8.37 -19.28 2.65
CA LYS A 94 -7.71 -19.69 1.40
C LYS A 94 -8.71 -19.72 0.25
N GLY A 95 -8.33 -19.22 -0.92
CA GLY A 95 -9.09 -19.33 -2.17
C GLY A 95 -8.21 -19.67 -3.37
N GLY A 96 -8.77 -20.40 -4.33
CA GLY A 96 -8.34 -20.51 -5.75
C GLY A 96 -6.95 -21.08 -6.05
N GLY A 97 -6.68 -21.33 -7.34
CA GLY A 97 -5.38 -21.77 -7.83
C GLY A 97 -4.33 -20.66 -7.83
N CYS A 98 -3.05 -21.01 -7.99
CA CYS A 98 -1.89 -20.12 -7.84
C CYS A 98 -0.92 -20.23 -9.03
N PHE A 99 0.02 -19.29 -9.16
CA PHE A 99 1.07 -19.25 -10.18
C PHE A 99 2.47 -19.23 -9.55
N PRO A 100 3.51 -19.81 -10.18
CA PRO A 100 4.87 -19.72 -9.66
C PRO A 100 5.42 -18.29 -9.68
N GLN A 101 6.48 -18.04 -8.92
CA GLN A 101 7.27 -16.81 -9.02
C GLN A 101 7.72 -16.54 -10.46
N GLY A 102 7.73 -15.26 -10.86
CA GLY A 102 8.16 -14.81 -12.19
C GLY A 102 7.08 -14.84 -13.25
N THR A 103 5.88 -15.37 -12.94
CA THR A 103 4.72 -15.37 -13.85
C THR A 103 4.38 -13.93 -14.25
N MET A 104 4.38 -13.65 -15.56
CA MET A 104 4.15 -12.31 -16.10
C MET A 104 2.65 -11.98 -16.17
N ILE A 105 2.23 -10.95 -15.45
CA ILE A 105 0.85 -10.46 -15.40
C ILE A 105 0.71 -9.22 -16.28
N ALA A 106 -0.31 -9.20 -17.16
CA ALA A 106 -0.54 -8.05 -18.02
C ALA A 106 -1.13 -6.88 -17.23
N THR A 107 -0.61 -5.67 -17.45
CA THR A 107 -1.11 -4.42 -16.86
C THR A 107 -1.34 -3.38 -17.95
N GLY A 108 -1.95 -2.25 -17.56
CA GLY A 108 -2.13 -1.11 -18.47
C GLY A 108 -0.83 -0.45 -18.95
N ARG A 109 0.33 -0.84 -18.39
CA ARG A 109 1.67 -0.33 -18.73
C ARG A 109 2.61 -1.42 -19.30
N GLY A 110 2.10 -2.63 -19.56
CA GLY A 110 2.89 -3.77 -20.01
C GLY A 110 2.86 -4.94 -19.02
N PHE A 111 3.69 -5.95 -19.24
CA PHE A 111 3.76 -7.12 -18.35
C PHE A 111 4.67 -6.86 -17.15
N VAL A 112 4.23 -7.27 -15.96
CA VAL A 112 5.02 -7.23 -14.72
C VAL A 112 4.99 -8.59 -14.03
N PRO A 113 6.06 -9.03 -13.36
CA PRO A 113 6.06 -10.31 -12.67
C PRO A 113 5.09 -10.30 -11.47
N ILE A 114 4.42 -11.43 -11.21
CA ILE A 114 3.34 -11.55 -10.22
C ILE A 114 3.77 -11.12 -8.80
N GLU A 115 5.01 -11.40 -8.41
CA GLU A 115 5.56 -11.04 -7.10
C GLU A 115 5.84 -9.54 -6.93
N SER A 116 5.77 -8.75 -8.01
CA SER A 116 5.94 -7.29 -7.97
C SER A 116 4.64 -6.53 -7.73
N LEU A 117 3.50 -7.22 -7.86
CA LEU A 117 2.17 -6.63 -7.68
C LEU A 117 1.83 -6.51 -6.19
N THR A 118 1.11 -5.46 -5.86
CA THR A 118 0.60 -5.16 -4.52
C THR A 118 -0.87 -4.78 -4.58
N THR A 119 -1.53 -4.79 -3.43
CA THR A 119 -2.94 -4.36 -3.36
C THR A 119 -3.09 -2.92 -3.83
N GLY A 120 -4.01 -2.69 -4.77
CA GLY A 120 -4.22 -1.41 -5.44
C GLY A 120 -3.60 -1.31 -6.83
N ASP A 121 -2.72 -2.22 -7.24
CA ASP A 121 -2.12 -2.18 -8.58
C ASP A 121 -3.14 -2.53 -9.66
N GLN A 122 -3.03 -1.87 -10.82
CA GLN A 122 -3.91 -2.10 -11.96
C GLN A 122 -3.41 -3.26 -12.83
N VAL A 123 -4.25 -4.27 -13.01
CA VAL A 123 -4.03 -5.38 -13.95
C VAL A 123 -5.05 -5.35 -15.08
N LEU A 124 -4.67 -5.95 -16.20
CA LEU A 124 -5.53 -6.13 -17.34
C LEU A 124 -6.46 -7.31 -17.08
N ALA A 125 -7.76 -7.03 -17.07
CA ALA A 125 -8.82 -8.00 -17.03
C ALA A 125 -9.55 -8.03 -18.37
N VAL A 126 -10.27 -9.11 -18.63
CA VAL A 126 -11.08 -9.25 -19.84
C VAL A 126 -12.49 -9.62 -19.43
N THR A 127 -13.45 -8.78 -19.81
CA THR A 127 -14.87 -9.04 -19.57
C THR A 127 -15.35 -10.21 -20.43
N GLU A 128 -16.50 -10.76 -20.08
CA GLU A 128 -17.08 -11.93 -20.76
C GLU A 128 -17.36 -11.70 -22.26
N ASP A 129 -17.65 -10.46 -22.65
CA ASP A 129 -17.79 -10.04 -24.05
C ASP A 129 -16.44 -9.80 -24.76
N GLY A 130 -15.33 -10.19 -24.14
CA GLY A 130 -13.98 -10.14 -24.71
C GLY A 130 -13.33 -8.77 -24.68
N ARG A 131 -13.92 -7.77 -24.01
CA ARG A 131 -13.34 -6.42 -23.90
C ARG A 131 -12.27 -6.36 -22.82
N ALA A 132 -11.12 -5.77 -23.15
CA ALA A 132 -10.13 -5.41 -22.16
C ALA A 132 -10.66 -4.33 -21.22
N VAL A 133 -10.59 -4.58 -19.92
CA VAL A 133 -10.86 -3.61 -18.87
C VAL A 133 -9.71 -3.59 -17.88
N ARG A 134 -9.56 -2.50 -17.12
CA ARG A 134 -8.59 -2.42 -16.04
C ARG A 134 -9.31 -2.70 -14.72
N THR A 135 -8.74 -3.59 -13.93
CA THR A 135 -9.18 -3.86 -12.56
C THR A 135 -8.02 -3.73 -11.60
N HIS A 136 -8.30 -3.75 -10.30
CA HIS A 136 -7.29 -3.57 -9.26
C HIS A 136 -7.06 -4.87 -8.50
N VAL A 137 -5.81 -5.13 -8.13
CA VAL A 137 -5.45 -6.20 -7.18
C VAL A 137 -6.03 -5.84 -5.81
N LYS A 138 -6.80 -6.75 -5.22
CA LYS A 138 -7.40 -6.65 -3.90
C LYS A 138 -6.56 -7.33 -2.82
N GLY A 139 -5.78 -8.34 -3.18
CA GLY A 139 -4.94 -9.09 -2.26
C GLY A 139 -3.91 -9.95 -2.99
N LEU A 140 -2.77 -10.17 -2.33
CA LEU A 140 -1.70 -11.05 -2.80
C LEU A 140 -1.47 -12.16 -1.78
N PHE A 141 -1.46 -13.40 -2.25
CA PHE A 141 -1.33 -14.59 -1.41
C PHE A 141 -0.10 -15.37 -1.83
N ILE A 142 0.68 -15.85 -0.88
CA ILE A 142 1.94 -16.56 -1.12
C ILE A 142 1.92 -17.87 -0.35
N ALA A 143 2.14 -18.98 -1.04
CA ALA A 143 2.14 -20.34 -0.48
C ALA A 143 3.19 -21.22 -1.16
N ARG A 144 3.33 -22.48 -0.73
CA ARG A 144 4.01 -23.52 -1.51
C ARG A 144 2.98 -24.48 -2.10
N ASN A 145 3.16 -24.86 -3.36
CA ASN A 145 2.30 -25.85 -3.99
C ASN A 145 3.05 -26.60 -5.11
N SER A 146 2.43 -27.65 -5.62
CA SER A 146 2.89 -28.37 -6.81
C SER A 146 2.53 -27.62 -8.07
N LEU A 147 3.52 -27.46 -8.95
CA LEU A 147 3.32 -26.83 -10.25
C LEU A 147 2.72 -27.84 -11.23
N PHE A 148 1.96 -27.30 -12.17
CA PHE A 148 1.35 -27.97 -13.30
C PHE A 148 1.70 -27.18 -14.56
N ARG A 149 2.21 -27.89 -15.58
CA ARG A 149 2.73 -27.31 -16.80
C ARG A 149 1.74 -27.57 -17.93
N ILE A 150 1.34 -26.51 -18.61
CA ILE A 150 0.45 -26.56 -19.78
C ILE A 150 1.20 -25.96 -20.95
N LYS A 151 1.66 -26.83 -21.86
CA LYS A 151 2.34 -26.41 -23.08
C LYS A 151 1.31 -26.22 -24.18
N THR A 152 1.31 -25.06 -24.80
CA THR A 152 0.50 -24.74 -25.98
C THR A 152 1.39 -24.59 -27.21
N ASP A 153 0.79 -24.46 -28.39
CA ASP A 153 1.52 -24.06 -29.61
C ASP A 153 2.05 -22.63 -29.56
N GLU A 154 1.55 -21.78 -28.67
CA GLU A 154 1.93 -20.37 -28.54
C GLU A 154 2.68 -20.10 -27.22
N GLY A 155 3.25 -21.13 -26.57
CA GLY A 155 4.08 -20.99 -25.37
C GLY A 155 3.67 -21.88 -24.19
N LEU A 156 4.28 -21.64 -23.02
CA LEU A 156 4.10 -22.42 -21.81
C LEU A 156 3.38 -21.61 -20.74
N LEU A 157 2.37 -22.21 -20.11
CA LEU A 157 1.78 -21.72 -18.86
C LEU A 157 2.17 -22.67 -17.73
N VAL A 158 2.60 -22.12 -16.60
CA VAL A 158 2.87 -22.90 -15.38
C VAL A 158 1.98 -22.34 -14.27
N THR A 159 1.21 -23.21 -13.62
CA THR A 159 0.18 -22.84 -12.63
C THR A 159 -0.07 -24.01 -11.68
N THR A 160 -0.93 -23.90 -10.68
CA THR A 160 -1.40 -25.07 -9.91
C THR A 160 -2.54 -25.82 -10.63
N GLU A 161 -2.75 -27.09 -10.28
CA GLU A 161 -3.72 -28.01 -10.90
C GLU A 161 -5.18 -27.53 -10.83
N GLU A 162 -5.50 -26.77 -9.79
CA GLU A 162 -6.83 -26.23 -9.51
C GLU A 162 -7.06 -24.81 -10.08
N HIS A 163 -6.11 -24.24 -10.83
CA HIS A 163 -6.28 -22.90 -11.37
C HIS A 163 -7.29 -22.87 -12.54
N PRO A 164 -8.31 -21.99 -12.52
CA PRO A 164 -9.28 -21.87 -13.61
C PRO A 164 -8.70 -21.11 -14.81
N ILE A 165 -8.68 -21.75 -15.98
CA ILE A 165 -8.14 -21.24 -17.24
C ILE A 165 -9.26 -21.07 -18.26
N ALA A 166 -9.28 -19.93 -18.95
CA ALA A 166 -10.30 -19.64 -19.96
C ALA A 166 -10.11 -20.54 -21.19
N SER A 167 -11.13 -21.29 -21.55
CA SER A 167 -11.23 -22.07 -22.78
C SER A 167 -11.78 -21.21 -23.92
N HIS A 168 -11.48 -21.59 -25.16
CA HIS A 168 -11.86 -20.85 -26.37
C HIS A 168 -13.36 -20.65 -26.56
N ASP A 169 -14.17 -21.44 -25.89
CA ASP A 169 -15.63 -21.38 -25.91
C ASP A 169 -16.21 -20.49 -24.80
N GLY A 170 -15.37 -19.88 -23.95
CA GLY A 170 -15.79 -18.97 -22.89
C GLY A 170 -15.86 -19.60 -21.50
N ARG A 171 -15.62 -20.91 -21.37
CA ARG A 171 -15.59 -21.63 -20.08
C ARG A 171 -14.32 -21.36 -19.29
N PHE A 172 -14.36 -21.59 -17.97
CA PHE A 172 -13.16 -21.76 -17.15
C PHE A 172 -13.00 -23.22 -16.74
N LEU A 173 -11.96 -23.89 -17.25
CA LEU A 173 -11.61 -25.27 -16.92
C LEU A 173 -10.49 -25.27 -15.88
N LEU A 174 -10.45 -26.24 -14.97
CA LEU A 174 -9.29 -26.39 -14.08
C LEU A 174 -8.08 -26.83 -14.91
N ALA A 175 -6.89 -26.38 -14.53
CA ALA A 175 -5.65 -26.74 -15.21
C ALA A 175 -5.48 -28.27 -15.36
N ARG A 176 -5.82 -29.06 -14.33
CA ARG A 176 -5.77 -30.54 -14.36
C ARG A 176 -6.77 -31.20 -15.29
N ASP A 177 -7.86 -30.51 -15.63
CA ASP A 177 -8.92 -31.05 -16.47
C ASP A 177 -8.62 -30.81 -17.96
N LEU A 178 -7.62 -29.98 -18.29
CA LEU A 178 -7.21 -29.70 -19.66
C LEU A 178 -6.56 -30.92 -20.31
N GLN A 179 -6.92 -31.19 -21.56
CA GLN A 179 -6.35 -32.28 -22.35
C GLN A 179 -5.64 -31.78 -23.60
N PRO A 180 -4.61 -32.50 -24.11
CA PRO A 180 -4.03 -32.23 -25.41
C PRO A 180 -5.10 -32.17 -26.51
N GLY A 181 -5.08 -31.10 -27.30
CA GLY A 181 -6.06 -30.81 -28.35
C GLY A 181 -7.12 -29.78 -27.94
N GLU A 182 -7.31 -29.52 -26.64
CA GLU A 182 -8.21 -28.45 -26.19
C GLU A 182 -7.63 -27.07 -26.50
N ARG A 183 -8.50 -26.06 -26.60
CA ARG A 183 -8.12 -24.68 -26.96
C ARG A 183 -8.38 -23.74 -25.81
N ILE A 184 -7.37 -22.99 -25.39
CA ILE A 184 -7.46 -21.97 -24.33
C ILE A 184 -7.31 -20.56 -24.90
N LEU A 185 -7.84 -19.55 -24.22
CA LEU A 185 -7.80 -18.16 -24.67
C LEU A 185 -6.52 -17.47 -24.22
N LYS A 186 -5.72 -17.03 -25.20
CA LYS A 186 -4.55 -16.19 -25.01
C LYS A 186 -4.84 -14.73 -25.36
N TRP A 187 -4.22 -13.82 -24.64
CA TRP A 187 -4.25 -12.40 -24.92
C TRP A 187 -3.11 -12.04 -25.90
N LYS A 188 -3.45 -11.56 -27.10
CA LYS A 188 -2.49 -11.17 -28.14
C LYS A 188 -3.04 -10.01 -28.95
N ASP A 189 -2.24 -8.99 -29.21
CA ASP A 189 -2.63 -7.81 -30.02
C ASP A 189 -3.94 -7.14 -29.57
N SER A 190 -4.13 -7.00 -28.25
CA SER A 190 -5.33 -6.43 -27.62
C SER A 190 -6.64 -7.20 -27.87
N ARG A 191 -6.56 -8.50 -28.18
CA ARG A 191 -7.71 -9.39 -28.33
C ARG A 191 -7.43 -10.79 -27.79
N LEU A 192 -8.49 -11.56 -27.56
CA LEU A 192 -8.40 -12.96 -27.21
C LEU A 192 -8.24 -13.82 -28.48
N VAL A 193 -7.25 -14.70 -28.49
CA VAL A 193 -6.97 -15.65 -29.55
C VAL A 193 -6.88 -17.07 -28.97
N PRO A 194 -7.44 -18.08 -29.63
CA PRO A 194 -7.36 -19.46 -29.15
C PRO A 194 -5.96 -20.06 -29.42
N ALA A 195 -5.38 -20.73 -28.41
CA ALA A 195 -4.15 -21.52 -28.51
C ALA A 195 -4.45 -22.98 -28.17
N VAL A 196 -3.81 -23.91 -28.89
CA VAL A 196 -4.05 -25.36 -28.73
C VAL A 196 -3.11 -25.92 -27.66
N VAL A 197 -3.66 -26.57 -26.65
CA VAL A 197 -2.92 -27.34 -25.65
C VAL A 197 -2.27 -28.54 -26.35
N ARG A 198 -0.95 -28.64 -26.25
CA ARG A 198 -0.15 -29.72 -26.84
C ARG A 198 0.17 -30.79 -25.81
N GLU A 199 0.41 -30.39 -24.57
CA GLU A 199 0.86 -31.26 -23.50
C GLU A 199 0.48 -30.66 -22.15
N VAL A 200 0.08 -31.52 -21.22
CA VAL A 200 -0.11 -31.19 -19.80
C VAL A 200 0.70 -32.16 -18.96
N SER A 201 1.39 -31.67 -17.93
CA SER A 201 2.20 -32.50 -17.05
C SER A 201 2.34 -31.91 -15.66
N SER A 202 2.42 -32.78 -14.65
CA SER A 202 2.80 -32.38 -13.30
C SER A 202 4.26 -31.89 -13.30
N GLY A 203 4.50 -30.80 -12.58
CA GLY A 203 5.81 -30.17 -12.43
C GLY A 203 6.43 -30.41 -11.07
N GLU A 204 7.34 -29.51 -10.69
CA GLU A 204 8.03 -29.57 -9.40
C GLU A 204 7.07 -29.30 -8.24
N SER A 205 7.23 -30.06 -7.15
CA SER A 205 6.49 -29.86 -5.92
C SER A 205 7.20 -28.91 -4.95
N GLY A 206 6.44 -28.30 -4.04
CA GLY A 206 6.99 -27.44 -2.97
C GLY A 206 7.51 -26.07 -3.45
N GLN A 207 7.14 -25.64 -4.65
CA GLN A 207 7.58 -24.37 -5.24
C GLN A 207 6.81 -23.19 -4.66
N LEU A 208 7.44 -22.01 -4.60
CA LEU A 208 6.78 -20.79 -4.14
C LEU A 208 5.75 -20.33 -5.19
N VAL A 209 4.49 -20.21 -4.78
CA VAL A 209 3.38 -19.81 -5.63
C VAL A 209 2.65 -18.59 -5.08
N PHE A 210 2.08 -17.81 -5.99
CA PHE A 210 1.40 -16.54 -5.78
C PHE A 210 -0.03 -16.63 -6.31
N ASN A 211 -1.01 -16.14 -5.56
CA ASN A 211 -2.38 -15.95 -6.05
C ASN A 211 -2.75 -14.45 -5.95
N LEU A 212 -3.47 -13.97 -6.96
CA LEU A 212 -3.99 -12.60 -7.04
C LEU A 212 -5.50 -12.62 -6.88
N GLU A 213 -5.99 -11.91 -5.89
CA GLU A 213 -7.38 -11.52 -5.88
C GLU A 213 -7.54 -10.20 -6.65
N VAL A 214 -8.42 -10.16 -7.64
CA VAL A 214 -8.69 -8.97 -8.46
C VAL A 214 -10.16 -8.58 -8.40
N GLY A 215 -10.46 -7.29 -8.55
CA GLY A 215 -11.83 -6.79 -8.61
C GLY A 215 -12.61 -7.25 -9.85
N ASP A 216 -13.86 -6.81 -9.99
CA ASP A 216 -14.69 -7.08 -11.18
C ASP A 216 -13.87 -6.82 -12.47
N PRO A 217 -13.92 -7.70 -13.50
CA PRO A 217 -14.76 -8.89 -13.66
C PRO A 217 -14.17 -10.20 -13.08
N HIS A 218 -13.20 -10.12 -12.16
CA HIS A 218 -12.55 -11.27 -11.52
C HIS A 218 -11.69 -12.16 -12.43
N THR A 219 -11.38 -11.66 -13.63
CA THR A 219 -10.42 -12.25 -14.57
C THR A 219 -9.16 -11.40 -14.63
N PHE A 220 -8.05 -12.00 -15.02
CA PHE A 220 -6.81 -11.29 -15.36
C PHE A 220 -5.99 -12.11 -16.35
N VAL A 221 -4.97 -11.50 -16.94
CA VAL A 221 -4.10 -12.16 -17.92
C VAL A 221 -2.76 -12.50 -17.30
N ALA A 222 -2.42 -13.80 -17.26
CA ALA A 222 -1.17 -14.35 -16.74
C ALA A 222 -0.46 -15.17 -17.84
N GLU A 223 0.81 -14.87 -18.14
CA GLU A 223 1.58 -15.48 -19.24
C GLU A 223 0.86 -15.43 -20.59
N ASN A 224 0.19 -14.30 -20.85
CA ASN A 224 -0.68 -14.12 -22.01
C ASN A 224 -1.88 -15.08 -22.06
N VAL A 225 -2.28 -15.73 -20.96
CA VAL A 225 -3.47 -16.59 -20.87
C VAL A 225 -4.50 -15.90 -19.99
N LEU A 226 -5.77 -15.94 -20.41
CA LEU A 226 -6.88 -15.42 -19.59
C LEU A 226 -7.23 -16.42 -18.49
N VAL A 227 -7.23 -15.94 -17.25
CA VAL A 227 -7.43 -16.76 -16.03
C VAL A 227 -8.40 -16.06 -15.07
N HIS A 228 -8.92 -16.78 -14.06
CA HIS A 228 -9.93 -16.26 -13.13
C HIS A 228 -9.53 -16.50 -11.66
N ASN A 229 -9.84 -15.54 -10.76
CA ASN A 229 -9.50 -15.61 -9.33
C ASN A 229 -10.35 -16.57 -8.44
N LYS A 230 -11.54 -17.03 -8.91
CA LYS A 230 -12.75 -17.62 -8.24
C LYS A 230 -13.11 -17.22 -6.77
N GLY A 231 -14.39 -17.11 -6.37
CA GLY A 231 -15.62 -17.55 -7.04
C GLY A 231 -16.96 -17.17 -6.39
N GLY A 232 -18.02 -17.52 -7.12
CA GLY A 232 -19.42 -17.54 -6.68
C GLY A 232 -20.26 -18.02 -7.86
N GLY A 233 -20.69 -19.29 -7.83
CA GLY A 233 -21.27 -19.94 -9.00
C GLY A 233 -22.61 -19.36 -9.46
N CYS A 234 -23.09 -19.72 -10.63
CA CYS A 234 -24.31 -19.17 -11.25
C CYS A 234 -25.38 -20.25 -11.45
N LEU A 235 -26.62 -19.81 -11.71
CA LEU A 235 -27.80 -20.64 -11.97
C LEU A 235 -28.34 -20.34 -13.37
N PRO A 236 -28.73 -21.33 -14.20
CA PRO A 236 -29.20 -21.07 -15.55
C PRO A 236 -30.53 -20.29 -15.58
N ALA A 237 -30.78 -19.60 -16.69
CA ALA A 237 -32.10 -19.06 -17.02
C ALA A 237 -33.20 -20.10 -16.82
N GLY A 238 -34.34 -19.66 -16.31
CA GLY A 238 -35.49 -20.49 -15.97
C GLY A 238 -35.38 -21.16 -14.59
N THR A 239 -34.27 -20.99 -13.85
CA THR A 239 -34.17 -21.49 -12.48
C THR A 239 -35.22 -20.80 -11.61
N PRO A 240 -36.18 -21.53 -11.00
CA PRO A 240 -37.22 -20.94 -10.19
C PRO A 240 -36.64 -20.52 -8.84
N VAL A 241 -36.72 -19.24 -8.53
CA VAL A 241 -36.28 -18.65 -7.26
C VAL A 241 -37.50 -18.25 -6.46
N ARG A 242 -37.52 -18.61 -5.19
CA ARG A 242 -38.68 -18.40 -4.33
C ARG A 242 -38.72 -16.96 -3.82
N THR A 243 -39.85 -16.29 -4.00
CA THR A 243 -40.16 -14.95 -3.47
C THR A 243 -41.37 -15.01 -2.54
N PRO A 244 -41.65 -13.98 -1.72
CA PRO A 244 -42.88 -13.92 -0.93
C PRO A 244 -44.17 -14.03 -1.77
N GLY A 245 -44.12 -13.63 -3.05
CA GLY A 245 -45.24 -13.70 -3.99
C GLY A 245 -45.32 -14.97 -4.83
N GLY A 246 -44.45 -15.96 -4.60
CA GLY A 246 -44.34 -17.18 -5.41
C GLY A 246 -42.99 -17.31 -6.12
N TYR A 247 -42.89 -18.20 -7.11
CA TYR A 247 -41.63 -18.39 -7.84
C TYR A 247 -41.47 -17.37 -8.96
N VAL A 248 -40.25 -16.85 -9.07
CA VAL A 248 -39.81 -15.98 -10.16
C VAL A 248 -38.56 -16.60 -10.77
N SER A 249 -38.46 -16.63 -12.10
CA SER A 249 -37.25 -17.11 -12.76
C SER A 249 -36.06 -16.20 -12.46
N ILE A 250 -34.87 -16.77 -12.23
CA ILE A 250 -33.66 -16.03 -11.85
C ILE A 250 -33.33 -14.85 -12.78
N GLU A 251 -33.57 -14.97 -14.08
CA GLU A 251 -33.29 -13.93 -15.08
C GLU A 251 -34.24 -12.72 -15.02
N LYS A 252 -35.37 -12.85 -14.32
CA LYS A 252 -36.37 -11.78 -14.15
C LYS A 252 -36.21 -11.02 -12.84
N ILE A 253 -35.29 -11.45 -11.98
CA ILE A 253 -35.03 -10.82 -10.70
C ILE A 253 -34.22 -9.53 -10.93
N SER A 254 -34.61 -8.46 -10.28
CA SER A 254 -34.02 -7.12 -10.35
C SER A 254 -33.52 -6.65 -8.98
N PRO A 255 -32.60 -5.67 -8.92
CA PRO A 255 -32.23 -5.03 -7.65
C PRO A 255 -33.47 -4.52 -6.88
N ASN A 256 -33.45 -4.74 -5.58
CA ASN A 256 -34.51 -4.53 -4.58
C ASN A 256 -35.64 -5.57 -4.51
N ASP A 257 -35.69 -6.55 -5.41
CA ASP A 257 -36.66 -7.63 -5.34
C ASP A 257 -36.49 -8.46 -4.06
N ALA A 258 -37.61 -8.91 -3.51
CA ALA A 258 -37.65 -9.68 -2.27
C ALA A 258 -37.58 -11.19 -2.54
N LEU A 259 -36.59 -11.88 -1.98
CA LEU A 259 -36.42 -13.33 -2.10
C LEU A 259 -36.64 -14.01 -0.76
N ILE A 260 -37.04 -15.29 -0.81
CA ILE A 260 -37.08 -16.17 0.34
C ILE A 260 -35.68 -16.72 0.59
N ALA A 261 -35.19 -16.46 1.80
CA ALA A 261 -33.89 -16.84 2.30
C ALA A 261 -34.03 -17.62 3.60
N ILE A 262 -32.93 -18.22 4.02
CA ILE A 262 -32.86 -19.05 5.21
C ILE A 262 -31.76 -18.50 6.09
N ASP A 263 -32.13 -18.00 7.26
CA ASP A 263 -31.10 -17.79 8.28
C ASP A 263 -30.62 -19.16 8.74
N ALA A 264 -29.43 -19.23 9.31
CA ALA A 264 -28.94 -20.54 9.69
C ALA A 264 -29.78 -21.24 10.82
N ASP A 265 -30.75 -20.53 11.46
CA ASP A 265 -31.94 -20.97 12.25
C ASP A 265 -32.71 -22.09 11.57
N ARG A 266 -32.50 -22.22 10.25
CA ARG A 266 -33.43 -22.82 9.31
C ARG A 266 -34.78 -22.09 9.36
N ARG A 267 -34.79 -20.81 9.75
CA ARG A 267 -35.99 -19.98 9.71
C ARG A 267 -36.05 -19.30 8.35
N ILE A 268 -37.25 -19.31 7.80
CA ILE A 268 -37.52 -18.55 6.59
C ILE A 268 -37.56 -17.08 6.92
N ILE A 269 -36.79 -16.30 6.16
CA ILE A 269 -36.81 -14.85 6.18
C ILE A 269 -36.88 -14.30 4.76
N THR A 270 -37.18 -13.01 4.64
CA THR A 270 -37.18 -12.30 3.36
C THR A 270 -35.93 -11.44 3.28
N THR A 271 -35.15 -11.60 2.21
CA THR A 271 -34.00 -10.77 1.88
C THR A 271 -34.27 -9.95 0.62
N ARG A 272 -33.43 -8.95 0.32
CA ARG A 272 -33.51 -8.14 -0.90
C ARG A 272 -32.29 -8.36 -1.77
N VAL A 273 -32.53 -8.35 -3.08
CA VAL A 273 -31.48 -8.40 -4.09
C VAL A 273 -30.77 -7.04 -4.13
N GLU A 274 -29.46 -7.05 -3.94
CA GLU A 274 -28.59 -5.87 -4.03
C GLU A 274 -28.06 -5.67 -5.44
N LYS A 275 -27.64 -6.77 -6.08
CA LYS A 275 -27.07 -6.77 -7.44
C LYS A 275 -27.41 -8.06 -8.17
N VAL A 276 -27.62 -7.96 -9.48
CA VAL A 276 -27.86 -9.09 -10.37
C VAL A 276 -26.66 -9.23 -11.30
N PHE A 277 -26.21 -10.46 -11.49
CA PHE A 277 -25.09 -10.82 -12.36
C PHE A 277 -25.61 -11.76 -13.44
N LYS A 278 -25.15 -11.57 -14.67
CA LYS A 278 -25.45 -12.42 -15.81
C LYS A 278 -24.15 -12.83 -16.47
N THR A 279 -24.06 -14.11 -16.85
CA THR A 279 -22.94 -14.71 -17.55
C THR A 279 -23.40 -15.90 -18.42
N ARG A 280 -22.49 -16.59 -19.10
CA ARG A 280 -22.71 -17.87 -19.78
C ARG A 280 -21.79 -18.93 -19.18
N ALA A 281 -22.36 -20.09 -18.92
CA ALA A 281 -21.62 -21.19 -18.31
C ALA A 281 -22.21 -22.55 -18.67
N LEU A 282 -21.40 -23.61 -18.53
CA LEU A 282 -21.90 -24.97 -18.48
C LEU A 282 -22.65 -25.21 -17.18
N ILE A 283 -23.75 -25.94 -17.31
CA ILE A 283 -24.64 -26.24 -16.21
C ILE A 283 -24.39 -27.66 -15.77
N LEU A 284 -23.93 -27.80 -14.52
CA LEU A 284 -23.98 -29.04 -13.79
C LEU A 284 -25.41 -29.29 -13.33
N VAL A 285 -25.90 -30.48 -13.64
CA VAL A 285 -27.17 -30.99 -13.15
C VAL A 285 -26.86 -31.88 -11.95
N VAL A 286 -27.40 -31.50 -10.80
CA VAL A 286 -27.38 -32.28 -9.56
C VAL A 286 -28.77 -32.88 -9.40
N GLU A 287 -28.89 -34.18 -9.64
CA GLU A 287 -30.13 -34.91 -9.42
C GLU A 287 -30.18 -35.43 -7.99
N THR A 288 -31.29 -35.18 -7.32
CA THR A 288 -31.58 -35.66 -5.98
C THR A 288 -32.93 -36.39 -5.95
N ASP A 289 -33.22 -37.08 -4.86
CA ASP A 289 -34.51 -37.71 -4.62
C ASP A 289 -35.69 -36.71 -4.42
N ALA A 290 -35.41 -35.42 -4.19
CA ALA A 290 -36.44 -34.38 -4.06
C ALA A 290 -36.58 -33.48 -5.30
N GLY A 291 -35.73 -33.65 -6.31
CA GLY A 291 -35.73 -32.83 -7.52
C GLY A 291 -34.32 -32.54 -8.02
N THR A 292 -34.22 -31.58 -8.93
CA THR A 292 -32.99 -31.29 -9.65
C THR A 292 -32.54 -29.85 -9.43
N LEU A 293 -31.29 -29.68 -8.98
CA LEU A 293 -30.62 -28.39 -8.98
C LEU A 293 -29.73 -28.29 -10.23
N ARG A 294 -29.89 -27.20 -10.97
CA ARG A 294 -29.06 -26.88 -12.13
C ARG A 294 -28.22 -25.66 -11.76
N ALA A 295 -26.90 -25.79 -11.78
CA ALA A 295 -26.00 -24.71 -11.37
C ALA A 295 -24.62 -24.88 -12.02
N THR A 296 -23.75 -23.87 -11.94
CA THR A 296 -22.35 -24.06 -12.30
C THR A 296 -21.63 -24.93 -11.27
N ILE A 297 -20.52 -25.55 -11.65
CA ILE A 297 -19.75 -26.47 -10.79
C ILE A 297 -19.29 -25.84 -9.47
N ASP A 298 -19.21 -24.53 -9.40
CA ASP A 298 -18.78 -23.73 -8.25
C ASP A 298 -19.93 -23.02 -7.53
N HIS A 299 -21.18 -23.39 -7.81
CA HIS A 299 -22.30 -22.84 -7.09
C HIS A 299 -22.38 -23.46 -5.70
N PRO A 300 -22.37 -22.67 -4.62
CA PRO A 300 -22.45 -23.18 -3.26
C PRO A 300 -23.87 -23.70 -2.95
N VAL A 301 -23.94 -24.95 -2.49
CA VAL A 301 -25.17 -25.66 -2.13
C VAL A 301 -25.06 -26.15 -0.69
N GLN A 302 -26.12 -25.96 0.10
CA GLN A 302 -26.10 -26.39 1.51
C GLN A 302 -26.34 -27.89 1.65
N LEU A 303 -25.45 -28.57 2.38
CA LEU A 303 -25.62 -29.93 2.87
C LEU A 303 -26.66 -29.98 3.99
N ALA A 304 -27.23 -31.15 4.23
CA ALA A 304 -28.12 -31.41 5.36
C ALA A 304 -27.45 -31.13 6.73
N SER A 305 -26.11 -31.23 6.79
CA SER A 305 -25.30 -30.86 7.97
C SER A 305 -25.35 -29.35 8.26
N GLY A 306 -25.67 -28.53 7.27
CA GLY A 306 -25.64 -27.06 7.32
C GLY A 306 -24.45 -26.43 6.60
N ASP A 307 -23.44 -27.22 6.21
CA ASP A 307 -22.25 -26.76 5.49
C ASP A 307 -22.56 -26.46 4.02
N PHE A 308 -21.89 -25.47 3.42
CA PHE A 308 -21.96 -25.24 1.97
C PHE A 308 -20.80 -25.92 1.25
N VAL A 309 -21.11 -26.61 0.16
CA VAL A 309 -20.12 -27.21 -0.75
C VAL A 309 -20.40 -26.77 -2.18
N ASN A 310 -19.37 -26.78 -3.03
CA ASN A 310 -19.56 -26.50 -4.45
C ASN A 310 -20.38 -27.62 -5.12
N ALA A 311 -21.28 -27.25 -6.03
CA ALA A 311 -22.13 -28.22 -6.72
C ALA A 311 -21.33 -29.35 -7.41
N GLY A 312 -20.15 -29.05 -7.96
CA GLY A 312 -19.26 -30.02 -8.61
C GLY A 312 -18.51 -30.94 -7.64
N GLU A 313 -18.50 -30.64 -6.36
CA GLU A 313 -17.94 -31.48 -5.30
C GLU A 313 -18.96 -32.48 -4.76
N LEU A 314 -20.25 -32.30 -5.09
CA LEU A 314 -21.28 -33.25 -4.70
C LEU A 314 -21.01 -34.62 -5.33
N ARG A 315 -21.19 -35.66 -4.52
CA ARG A 315 -21.05 -37.06 -4.90
C ARG A 315 -22.35 -37.80 -4.60
N PRO A 316 -22.70 -38.84 -5.40
CA PRO A 316 -23.82 -39.72 -5.08
C PRO A 316 -23.78 -40.20 -3.62
N GLY A 317 -24.92 -40.14 -2.93
CA GLY A 317 -25.08 -40.52 -1.52
C GLY A 317 -24.93 -39.38 -0.51
N GLN A 318 -24.39 -38.22 -0.89
CA GLN A 318 -24.38 -37.05 -0.01
C GLN A 318 -25.78 -36.43 0.13
N LYS A 319 -26.08 -35.83 1.28
CA LYS A 319 -27.38 -35.23 1.56
C LYS A 319 -27.33 -33.70 1.50
N VAL A 320 -28.15 -33.09 0.67
CA VAL A 320 -28.35 -31.64 0.56
C VAL A 320 -29.64 -31.20 1.24
N LEU A 321 -29.73 -29.94 1.62
CA LEU A 321 -30.94 -29.38 2.23
C LEU A 321 -31.90 -28.86 1.16
N SER A 322 -33.10 -29.41 1.12
CA SER A 322 -34.17 -29.01 0.21
C SER A 322 -35.42 -28.55 0.96
N TRP A 323 -36.24 -27.74 0.31
CA TRP A 323 -37.49 -27.21 0.82
C TRP A 323 -38.68 -27.92 0.18
N ASP A 324 -39.52 -28.57 1.00
CA ASP A 324 -40.72 -29.25 0.54
C ASP A 324 -41.93 -28.89 1.42
N ARG A 325 -42.96 -28.30 0.80
CA ARG A 325 -44.30 -28.04 1.39
C ARG A 325 -44.29 -27.47 2.81
N GLY A 326 -43.42 -26.51 3.10
CA GLY A 326 -43.40 -25.86 4.42
C GLY A 326 -42.34 -26.39 5.38
N THR A 327 -41.54 -27.38 4.98
CA THR A 327 -40.53 -28.01 5.83
C THR A 327 -39.23 -28.30 5.08
N PHE A 328 -38.11 -28.28 5.79
CA PHE A 328 -36.82 -28.69 5.25
C PHE A 328 -36.66 -30.20 5.30
N LYS A 329 -36.13 -30.78 4.22
CA LYS A 329 -35.81 -32.20 4.11
C LYS A 329 -34.35 -32.40 3.71
N GLU A 330 -33.79 -33.51 4.15
CA GLU A 330 -32.50 -33.99 3.66
C GLU A 330 -32.74 -34.76 2.38
N SER A 331 -32.14 -34.32 1.28
CA SER A 331 -32.30 -34.93 -0.04
C SER A 331 -30.99 -35.56 -0.50
N MET A 332 -31.05 -36.83 -0.88
CA MET A 332 -29.87 -37.57 -1.29
C MET A 332 -29.52 -37.25 -2.75
N VAL A 333 -28.27 -36.87 -2.99
CA VAL A 333 -27.71 -36.73 -4.34
C VAL A 333 -27.64 -38.11 -4.98
N LEU A 334 -28.31 -38.27 -6.12
CA LEU A 334 -28.34 -39.52 -6.89
C LEU A 334 -27.19 -39.54 -7.91
N ARG A 335 -27.01 -38.44 -8.64
CA ARG A 335 -25.93 -38.28 -9.62
C ARG A 335 -25.71 -36.82 -9.99
N THR A 336 -24.54 -36.55 -10.55
CA THR A 336 -24.16 -35.24 -11.08
C THR A 336 -23.62 -35.39 -12.49
N TYR A 337 -24.05 -34.56 -13.45
CA TYR A 337 -23.53 -34.58 -14.81
C TYR A 337 -23.61 -33.19 -15.45
N LEU A 338 -22.71 -32.89 -16.39
CA LEU A 338 -22.72 -31.61 -17.12
C LEU A 338 -23.66 -31.68 -18.32
N GLU A 339 -24.47 -30.64 -18.50
CA GLU A 339 -25.17 -30.41 -19.76
C GLU A 339 -24.16 -29.92 -20.82
N GLY A 340 -24.11 -30.59 -21.97
CA GLY A 340 -23.11 -30.34 -23.01
C GLY A 340 -23.27 -29.03 -23.81
N LYS A 341 -24.07 -28.07 -23.31
CA LYS A 341 -24.28 -26.77 -23.96
C LYS A 341 -24.29 -25.66 -22.91
N GLU A 342 -23.54 -24.60 -23.20
CA GLU A 342 -23.56 -23.39 -22.40
C GLU A 342 -24.92 -22.70 -22.47
N GLN A 343 -25.33 -22.14 -21.34
CA GLN A 343 -26.58 -21.42 -21.18
C GLN A 343 -26.33 -20.11 -20.46
N ASP A 344 -27.22 -19.14 -20.69
CA ASP A 344 -27.26 -17.92 -19.89
C ASP A 344 -27.46 -18.32 -18.41
N ALA A 345 -26.52 -17.93 -17.57
CA ALA A 345 -26.49 -18.19 -16.14
C ALA A 345 -26.49 -16.86 -15.36
N TYR A 346 -27.13 -16.86 -14.22
CA TYR A 346 -27.43 -15.69 -13.42
C TYR A 346 -27.03 -15.97 -11.98
N ASN A 347 -26.56 -14.93 -11.30
CA ASN A 347 -26.38 -14.97 -9.85
C ASN A 347 -26.93 -13.66 -9.28
N VAL A 348 -27.39 -13.69 -8.04
CA VAL A 348 -27.89 -12.54 -7.32
C VAL A 348 -27.06 -12.36 -6.07
N SER A 349 -26.59 -11.14 -5.83
CA SER A 349 -26.17 -10.74 -4.49
C SER A 349 -27.42 -10.33 -3.75
N VAL A 350 -27.72 -11.04 -2.67
CA VAL A 350 -28.78 -10.68 -1.73
C VAL A 350 -28.16 -10.27 -0.42
N GLY A 351 -28.82 -9.35 0.30
CA GLY A 351 -28.40 -8.97 1.65
C GLY A 351 -28.54 -10.14 2.63
N TRP A 352 -28.21 -9.87 3.90
CA TRP A 352 -28.31 -10.83 5.01
C TRP A 352 -29.61 -11.68 4.91
N PRO A 353 -29.55 -13.02 4.91
CA PRO A 353 -28.47 -13.90 5.36
C PRO A 353 -27.56 -14.42 4.23
N ASN A 354 -27.56 -13.77 3.07
CA ASN A 354 -26.77 -14.14 1.88
C ASN A 354 -27.13 -15.48 1.22
N THR A 355 -28.16 -16.17 1.71
CA THR A 355 -28.77 -17.36 1.08
C THR A 355 -30.04 -17.02 0.32
N PHE A 356 -30.46 -17.89 -0.59
CA PHE A 356 -31.79 -17.87 -1.18
C PHE A 356 -32.21 -19.29 -1.61
N LEU A 357 -33.49 -19.48 -1.88
CA LEU A 357 -34.02 -20.76 -2.38
C LEU A 357 -34.08 -20.77 -3.90
N ALA A 358 -33.26 -21.63 -4.52
CA ALA A 358 -33.21 -21.85 -5.97
C ALA A 358 -33.56 -23.31 -6.28
N SER A 359 -34.60 -23.53 -7.09
CA SER A 359 -35.18 -24.87 -7.30
C SER A 359 -35.52 -25.59 -6.00
N ASP A 360 -35.90 -24.82 -4.97
CA ASP A 360 -36.13 -25.29 -3.60
C ASP A 360 -34.91 -25.90 -2.89
N PHE A 361 -33.70 -25.74 -3.42
CA PHE A 361 -32.46 -26.02 -2.70
C PHE A 361 -31.92 -24.74 -2.06
N VAL A 362 -31.26 -24.90 -0.91
CA VAL A 362 -30.62 -23.78 -0.23
C VAL A 362 -29.29 -23.48 -0.90
N THR A 363 -29.20 -22.30 -1.52
CA THR A 363 -28.01 -21.84 -2.21
C THR A 363 -27.51 -20.53 -1.65
N HIS A 364 -26.25 -20.20 -1.93
CA HIS A 364 -25.61 -18.98 -1.44
C HIS A 364 -25.31 -18.00 -2.59
N ASN A 365 -25.32 -16.69 -2.28
CA ASN A 365 -25.02 -15.61 -3.22
C ASN A 365 -23.53 -15.57 -3.66
N LYS A 366 -23.22 -14.75 -4.66
CA LYS A 366 -21.84 -14.43 -5.08
C LYS A 366 -21.11 -13.68 -3.96
N GLY A 367 -20.06 -14.30 -3.38
CA GLY A 367 -19.11 -13.61 -2.50
C GLY A 367 -19.36 -13.66 -1.00
N GLY A 368 -20.08 -14.64 -0.47
CA GLY A 368 -20.14 -14.87 0.98
C GLY A 368 -20.20 -16.35 1.33
N GLY A 369 -19.67 -16.71 2.48
CA GLY A 369 -19.98 -17.96 3.17
C GLY A 369 -20.61 -17.60 4.51
N GLY A 370 -21.94 -17.67 4.59
CA GLY A 370 -22.88 -17.49 5.72
C GLY A 370 -22.82 -16.12 6.46
N SER A 371 -23.77 -15.67 7.25
CA SER A 371 -24.13 -16.19 8.59
C SER A 371 -25.21 -15.35 9.23
N ARG A 372 -25.79 -15.89 10.30
CA ARG A 372 -26.82 -15.29 11.17
C ARG A 372 -26.40 -14.00 11.90
N SER A 373 -27.42 -13.19 12.18
CA SER A 373 -27.48 -11.83 12.69
C SER A 373 -27.49 -11.70 14.21
N SER A 374 -27.05 -10.51 14.68
CA SER A 374 -27.73 -9.78 15.75
C SER A 374 -27.84 -8.28 15.40
N SER A 375 -29.04 -7.75 15.64
CA SER A 375 -29.67 -6.42 15.46
C SER A 375 -29.03 -5.29 16.29
N SER A 376 -29.27 -3.97 16.14
CA SER A 376 -30.11 -3.08 15.30
C SER A 376 -29.69 -1.61 15.60
N GLY A 377 -30.07 -0.64 14.75
CA GLY A 377 -30.13 0.78 15.13
C GLY A 377 -29.96 1.79 13.97
N SER A 378 -31.08 2.21 13.38
CA SER A 378 -31.20 3.06 12.18
C SER A 378 -31.43 4.56 12.48
N ARG A 379 -31.14 5.43 11.49
CA ARG A 379 -31.84 6.67 10.99
C ARG A 379 -30.78 7.58 10.32
N GLY A 380 -30.81 7.98 9.03
CA GLY A 380 -31.86 8.65 8.22
C GLY A 380 -31.82 10.16 8.52
N THR A 381 -31.56 11.13 7.63
CA THR A 381 -32.03 11.34 6.23
C THR A 381 -31.24 12.46 5.48
N SER A 382 -31.44 12.49 4.17
CA SER A 382 -31.08 13.39 3.04
C SER A 382 -31.42 14.90 3.22
N SER A 383 -31.07 15.89 2.37
CA SER A 383 -31.02 15.98 0.88
C SER A 383 -30.51 17.37 0.38
N SER A 384 -29.86 17.41 -0.82
CA SER A 384 -29.96 18.35 -2.00
C SER A 384 -30.09 19.89 -1.82
N SER A 385 -29.62 20.83 -2.67
CA SER A 385 -29.13 20.88 -4.07
C SER A 385 -28.65 22.31 -4.47
N SER A 386 -27.86 22.38 -5.56
CA SER A 386 -27.83 23.36 -6.70
C SER A 386 -27.24 24.80 -6.60
N GLY A 387 -26.22 25.07 -7.44
CA GLY A 387 -26.37 25.93 -8.66
C GLY A 387 -25.58 27.26 -8.76
N GLY A 388 -24.75 27.42 -9.81
CA GLY A 388 -24.67 28.66 -10.64
C GLY A 388 -23.34 29.46 -10.80
N ASP A 389 -22.59 29.18 -11.88
CA ASP A 389 -21.78 29.99 -12.85
C ASP A 389 -20.99 31.32 -12.54
N GLY A 390 -19.76 31.42 -13.10
CA GLY A 390 -19.31 32.64 -13.84
C GLY A 390 -17.85 33.19 -13.78
N VAL A 391 -16.94 32.69 -14.64
CA VAL A 391 -15.90 33.38 -15.50
C VAL A 391 -14.57 34.03 -14.95
N THR A 392 -13.44 33.40 -15.34
CA THR A 392 -12.04 33.85 -15.71
C THR A 392 -11.00 34.49 -14.76
N ALA A 393 -9.80 33.87 -14.81
CA ALA A 393 -8.42 34.41 -14.82
C ALA A 393 -7.50 34.13 -13.60
N VAL A 394 -6.54 33.22 -13.84
CA VAL A 394 -5.10 33.30 -13.48
C VAL A 394 -4.68 33.05 -12.00
N ILE A 395 -3.76 32.08 -11.85
CA ILE A 395 -2.87 31.73 -10.71
C ILE A 395 -3.55 31.20 -9.45
N ILE A 396 -3.56 29.86 -9.25
CA ILE A 396 -3.74 29.28 -7.90
C ILE A 396 -2.90 28.01 -7.77
N LEU A 397 -1.75 28.17 -7.13
CA LEU A 397 -0.68 27.20 -6.92
C LEU A 397 -0.68 26.78 -5.45
N SER A 398 -1.48 25.81 -5.03
CA SER A 398 -1.55 25.48 -3.61
C SER A 398 -2.48 24.36 -3.13
N ALA A 399 -1.91 23.52 -2.28
CA ALA A 399 -2.02 23.69 -0.83
C ALA A 399 -0.83 22.93 -0.24
N PHE A 400 -0.38 23.23 0.97
CA PHE A 400 0.22 22.25 1.87
C PHE A 400 0.18 22.81 3.27
N PHE A 401 -0.38 22.01 4.16
CA PHE A 401 -0.10 21.79 5.60
C PHE A 401 -1.37 21.29 6.29
N SER A 402 -2.41 21.05 5.50
CA SER A 402 -3.55 20.16 5.75
C SER A 402 -3.23 18.86 6.50
N VAL A 403 -1.96 18.44 6.47
CA VAL A 403 -1.47 17.14 6.94
C VAL A 403 -1.26 17.10 8.45
N PHE A 404 -1.09 18.23 9.14
CA PHE A 404 -0.92 18.19 10.60
C PHE A 404 -2.21 17.75 11.34
N ILE A 405 -3.35 17.89 10.66
CA ILE A 405 -4.66 17.97 11.28
C ILE A 405 -5.68 16.95 10.73
N LEU A 406 -5.70 16.72 9.41
CA LEU A 406 -6.77 15.94 8.78
C LEU A 406 -6.72 14.46 9.19
N VAL A 407 -5.52 14.00 9.58
CA VAL A 407 -5.27 12.70 10.20
C VAL A 407 -6.14 12.54 11.44
N ILE A 408 -6.33 13.62 12.19
CA ILE A 408 -7.03 13.57 13.46
C ILE A 408 -8.58 13.62 13.28
N ILE A 409 -9.16 14.21 12.19
CA ILE A 409 -10.64 14.21 12.00
C ILE A 409 -11.26 12.86 11.83
N ILE A 410 -10.62 12.02 11.03
CA ILE A 410 -11.25 10.79 10.59
C ILE A 410 -11.35 9.81 11.78
N LEU A 411 -10.56 10.06 12.84
CA LEU A 411 -10.56 9.29 14.07
C LEU A 411 -11.78 9.51 14.98
N VAL A 412 -12.49 10.66 14.92
CA VAL A 412 -13.50 10.97 15.95
C VAL A 412 -14.96 10.87 15.47
N TRP A 413 -15.26 10.99 14.17
CA TRP A 413 -16.67 10.98 13.69
C TRP A 413 -17.21 9.66 13.13
N ARG A 414 -16.41 8.58 13.06
CA ARG A 414 -16.94 7.23 12.74
C ARG A 414 -16.34 6.14 13.64
N ARG A 415 -17.07 5.82 14.73
CA ARG A 415 -16.87 4.57 15.47
C ARG A 415 -17.10 3.34 14.57
N LYS A 416 -16.03 2.77 14.00
CA LYS A 416 -15.68 1.33 13.97
C LYS A 416 -14.42 1.09 13.11
N LYS A 417 -13.39 0.53 13.77
CA LYS A 417 -12.02 0.24 13.31
C LYS A 417 -11.89 -0.44 11.95
N SER A 418 -11.24 0.26 11.01
CA SER A 418 -10.27 -0.32 10.08
C SER A 418 -9.00 0.53 10.12
N LYS A 419 -7.86 -0.14 10.16
CA LYS A 419 -6.53 0.41 10.47
C LYS A 419 -6.10 1.58 9.57
N SER A 420 -5.64 2.64 10.22
CA SER A 420 -4.87 3.74 9.65
C SER A 420 -3.49 3.25 9.19
N GLU A 421 -3.05 3.79 8.05
CA GLU A 421 -1.62 3.90 7.73
C GLU A 421 -0.99 4.80 8.81
N ASN A 422 -0.07 4.25 9.61
CA ASN A 422 0.53 4.95 10.75
C ASN A 422 1.49 6.05 10.25
N LEU A 423 0.98 7.27 10.11
CA LEU A 423 1.76 8.50 9.99
C LEU A 423 2.22 9.05 11.36
N ASP A 424 1.71 8.47 12.47
CA ASP A 424 1.98 8.90 13.85
C ASP A 424 2.93 7.95 14.59
N PHE A 425 4.06 7.61 13.97
CA PHE A 425 5.05 6.78 14.66
C PHE A 425 5.73 7.57 15.77
N VAL A 426 5.32 7.38 17.02
CA VAL A 426 5.97 8.01 18.19
C VAL A 426 7.04 7.06 18.73
N TYR A 427 8.31 7.50 18.77
CA TYR A 427 9.38 6.72 19.38
C TYR A 427 9.13 6.55 20.87
N SER A 428 9.43 5.36 21.38
CA SER A 428 9.40 5.13 22.82
C SER A 428 10.47 5.98 23.52
N ARG A 429 10.17 6.43 24.74
CA ARG A 429 11.08 7.24 25.56
C ARG A 429 12.48 6.62 25.67
N ARG A 430 12.52 5.30 25.87
CA ARG A 430 13.77 4.52 25.99
C ARG A 430 14.64 4.58 24.73
N GLN A 431 14.05 4.68 23.54
CA GLN A 431 14.80 4.81 22.28
C GLN A 431 15.44 6.20 22.17
N ILE A 432 14.70 7.25 22.54
CA ILE A 432 15.16 8.64 22.47
C ILE A 432 16.27 8.89 23.50
N ASP A 433 16.07 8.48 24.76
CA ASP A 433 17.01 8.74 25.87
C ASP A 433 18.42 8.27 25.56
N ARG A 434 18.57 7.07 24.99
CA ARG A 434 19.88 6.51 24.64
C ARG A 434 20.67 7.38 23.67
N LYS A 435 19.98 7.99 22.69
CA LYS A 435 20.62 8.87 21.71
C LYS A 435 20.83 10.26 22.28
N ALA A 436 19.79 10.83 22.88
CA ALA A 436 19.81 12.18 23.43
C ALA A 436 20.90 12.34 24.49
N GLU A 437 21.09 11.36 25.39
CA GLU A 437 22.12 11.41 26.42
C GLU A 437 23.54 11.48 25.82
N LYS A 438 23.82 10.69 24.78
CA LYS A 438 25.11 10.72 24.08
C LYS A 438 25.36 12.08 23.44
N THR A 439 24.37 12.60 22.71
CA THR A 439 24.45 13.89 22.03
C THR A 439 24.61 15.03 23.02
N GLU A 440 23.91 15.01 24.16
CA GLU A 440 24.03 16.01 25.21
C GLU A 440 25.40 16.03 25.87
N LYS A 441 26.00 14.86 26.15
CA LYS A 441 27.38 14.80 26.70
C LYS A 441 28.38 15.45 25.74
N LEU A 442 28.27 15.15 24.45
CA LEU A 442 29.13 15.72 23.43
C LEU A 442 28.94 17.24 23.29
N LEU A 443 27.69 17.71 23.21
CA LEU A 443 27.39 19.14 23.16
C LEU A 443 27.89 19.88 24.40
N SER A 444 27.74 19.29 25.59
CA SER A 444 28.26 19.86 26.84
C SER A 444 29.78 19.94 26.86
N PHE A 445 30.47 18.98 26.23
CA PHE A 445 31.91 19.03 26.05
C PHE A 445 32.33 20.15 25.09
N LEU A 446 31.68 20.23 23.91
CA LEU A 446 31.94 21.28 22.91
C LEU A 446 31.64 22.68 23.46
N ALA A 447 30.61 22.81 24.29
CA ALA A 447 30.19 24.07 24.91
C ALA A 447 31.25 24.72 25.81
N ARG A 448 32.26 23.97 26.27
CA ARG A 448 33.39 24.52 27.03
C ARG A 448 34.23 25.48 26.20
N GLN A 449 34.27 25.29 24.88
CA GLN A 449 35.02 26.11 23.94
C GLN A 449 34.12 26.97 23.06
N ASP A 450 32.93 26.48 22.73
CA ASP A 450 31.96 27.17 21.88
C ASP A 450 30.58 27.23 22.55
N GLN A 451 30.26 28.36 23.17
CA GLN A 451 28.98 28.56 23.83
C GLN A 451 27.78 28.52 22.87
N THR A 452 27.98 28.65 21.55
CA THR A 452 26.87 28.62 20.57
C THR A 452 26.22 27.23 20.44
N VAL A 453 26.89 26.18 20.92
CA VAL A 453 26.37 24.79 20.96
C VAL A 453 25.98 24.33 22.37
N ALA A 454 25.87 25.25 23.32
CA ALA A 454 25.41 24.94 24.67
C ALA A 454 24.02 24.28 24.64
N PRO A 455 23.83 23.10 25.28
CA PRO A 455 22.56 22.37 25.19
C PRO A 455 21.32 23.18 25.60
N ALA A 456 21.45 24.07 26.59
CA ALA A 456 20.34 24.92 27.03
C ALA A 456 19.92 25.93 25.93
N GLU A 457 20.91 26.60 25.32
CA GLU A 457 20.70 27.57 24.24
C GLU A 457 20.08 26.92 23.00
N LEU A 458 20.57 25.72 22.61
CA LEU A 458 20.03 24.99 21.47
C LEU A 458 18.57 24.58 21.68
N ARG A 459 18.21 24.09 22.88
CA ARG A 459 16.81 23.76 23.21
C ARG A 459 15.92 24.99 23.21
N GLN A 460 16.38 26.09 23.81
CA GLN A 460 15.62 27.34 23.82
C GLN A 460 15.40 27.86 22.39
N ARG A 461 16.43 27.78 21.54
CA ARG A 461 16.32 28.15 20.13
C ARG A 461 15.31 27.29 19.39
N ALA A 462 15.33 25.97 19.60
CA ALA A 462 14.38 25.05 19.00
C ALA A 462 12.94 25.33 19.46
N GLU A 463 12.72 25.49 20.77
CA GLU A 463 11.39 25.81 21.32
C GLU A 463 10.85 27.14 20.81
N PHE A 464 11.68 28.19 20.85
CA PHE A 464 11.30 29.51 20.37
C PHE A 464 10.90 29.46 18.90
N THR A 465 11.72 28.82 18.06
CA THR A 465 11.45 28.72 16.63
C THR A 465 10.19 27.91 16.36
N PHE A 466 9.98 26.80 17.08
CA PHE A 466 8.78 25.98 17.01
C PHE A 466 7.53 26.80 17.33
N ARG A 467 7.48 27.45 18.50
CA ARG A 467 6.31 28.24 18.92
C ARG A 467 6.05 29.41 17.98
N LYS A 468 7.10 30.12 17.54
CA LYS A 468 6.96 31.24 16.59
C LYS A 468 6.44 30.77 15.24
N LEU A 469 6.89 29.61 14.77
CA LEU A 469 6.39 29.00 13.54
C LEU A 469 4.88 28.74 13.65
N GLN A 470 4.42 28.15 14.75
CA GLN A 470 2.99 27.87 14.95
C GLN A 470 2.15 29.17 15.05
N GLU A 471 2.67 30.21 15.70
CA GLU A 471 2.01 31.52 15.77
C GLU A 471 1.85 32.15 14.36
N CYS A 472 2.93 32.20 13.59
CA CYS A 472 2.95 32.73 12.22
C CYS A 472 2.04 31.92 11.28
N TRP A 473 1.96 30.61 11.50
CA TRP A 473 1.08 29.71 10.75
C TRP A 473 -0.40 30.06 10.95
N GLN A 474 -0.83 30.19 12.21
CA GLN A 474 -2.21 30.56 12.54
C GLN A 474 -2.56 31.98 12.09
N ALA A 475 -1.60 32.91 12.15
CA ALA A 475 -1.77 34.27 11.65
C ALA A 475 -1.85 34.36 10.12
N ARG A 476 -1.43 33.30 9.40
CA ARG A 476 -1.18 33.30 7.96
C ARG A 476 -0.27 34.45 7.52
N ASP A 477 0.71 34.78 8.37
CA ASP A 477 1.80 35.70 8.05
C ASP A 477 3.14 35.08 8.46
N TYR A 478 3.92 34.68 7.46
CA TYR A 478 5.23 34.08 7.65
C TYR A 478 6.38 35.09 7.71
N THR A 479 6.13 36.37 7.47
CA THR A 479 7.16 37.42 7.45
C THR A 479 8.09 37.38 8.68
N PRO A 480 7.57 37.17 9.92
CA PRO A 480 8.43 37.09 11.11
C PRO A 480 9.36 35.86 11.14
N MET A 481 9.12 34.84 10.32
CA MET A 481 9.95 33.64 10.23
C MET A 481 11.14 33.79 9.28
N LYS A 482 11.17 34.81 8.41
CA LYS A 482 12.27 35.05 7.45
C LYS A 482 13.69 35.08 8.06
N PRO A 483 13.94 35.61 9.27
CA PRO A 483 15.26 35.53 9.91
C PRO A 483 15.54 34.19 10.60
N LEU A 484 14.53 33.33 10.78
CA LEU A 484 14.63 32.07 11.52
C LEU A 484 14.70 30.83 10.62
N LEU A 485 14.32 30.94 9.34
CA LEU A 485 14.28 29.82 8.39
C LEU A 485 15.37 29.97 7.31
N SER A 486 15.77 28.85 6.72
CA SER A 486 16.48 28.85 5.44
C SER A 486 15.61 29.48 4.34
N GLU A 487 16.23 30.03 3.31
CA GLU A 487 15.52 30.68 2.21
C GLU A 487 14.59 29.71 1.47
N SER A 488 15.02 28.46 1.31
CA SER A 488 14.23 27.41 0.66
C SER A 488 13.03 26.99 1.49
N LEU A 489 13.21 26.74 2.79
CA LEU A 489 12.12 26.38 3.69
C LEU A 489 11.11 27.52 3.82
N PHE A 490 11.58 28.77 3.87
CA PHE A 490 10.72 29.94 3.86
C PHE A 490 9.90 30.03 2.56
N ALA A 491 10.54 29.88 1.39
CA ALA A 491 9.84 29.93 0.11
C ALA A 491 8.78 28.83 0.01
N GLN A 492 9.11 27.61 0.48
CA GLN A 492 8.18 26.49 0.55
C GLN A 492 6.97 26.82 1.43
N HIS A 493 7.18 27.28 2.67
CA HIS A 493 6.08 27.60 3.60
C HIS A 493 5.28 28.84 3.15
N ALA A 494 5.90 29.81 2.50
CA ALA A 494 5.20 30.97 1.96
C ALA A 494 4.23 30.58 0.82
N ALA A 495 4.66 29.71 -0.10
CA ALA A 495 3.81 29.20 -1.17
C ALA A 495 2.61 28.41 -0.61
N GLN A 496 2.85 27.64 0.45
CA GLN A 496 1.82 26.91 1.19
C GLN A 496 0.75 27.83 1.79
N LEU A 497 1.20 28.90 2.45
CA LEU A 497 0.35 29.87 3.11
C LEU A 497 -0.56 30.63 2.14
N GLN A 498 0.00 31.07 1.01
CA GLN A 498 -0.79 31.67 -0.09
C GLN A 498 -1.90 30.73 -0.54
N GLY A 499 -1.65 29.44 -0.41
CA GLY A 499 -2.62 28.43 -0.69
C GLY A 499 -3.81 28.34 0.21
N MET A 500 -3.54 28.34 1.50
CA MET A 500 -4.60 28.38 2.50
C MET A 500 -5.43 29.64 2.38
N VAL A 501 -4.79 30.79 2.09
CA VAL A 501 -5.50 32.05 1.83
C VAL A 501 -6.45 31.91 0.65
N ARG A 502 -6.02 31.32 -0.47
CA ARG A 502 -6.88 31.13 -1.66
C ARG A 502 -8.00 30.12 -1.44
N ASN A 503 -7.78 29.12 -0.59
CA ASN A 503 -8.78 28.11 -0.26
C ASN A 503 -9.71 28.53 0.88
N HIS A 504 -9.57 29.76 1.41
CA HIS A 504 -10.30 30.24 2.58
C HIS A 504 -10.10 29.39 3.84
N GLU A 505 -8.92 28.78 3.99
CA GLU A 505 -8.59 27.92 5.14
C GLU A 505 -7.69 28.67 6.13
N ILE A 506 -7.95 28.49 7.43
CA ILE A 506 -7.05 28.83 8.53
C ILE A 506 -6.79 27.56 9.33
N ASN A 507 -5.51 27.24 9.54
CA ASN A 507 -5.09 26.24 10.52
C ASN A 507 -5.12 26.87 11.92
N ARG A 508 -5.69 26.16 12.89
CA ARG A 508 -5.83 26.51 14.30
C ARG A 508 -5.17 25.44 15.13
N ILE A 509 -4.26 25.87 15.98
CA ILE A 509 -3.57 25.00 16.94
C ILE A 509 -3.93 25.49 18.33
N ASP A 510 -4.78 24.72 19.00
CA ASP A 510 -5.27 24.99 20.34
C ASP A 510 -4.66 23.99 21.34
N ASP A 511 -4.58 24.38 22.61
CA ASP A 511 -4.00 23.57 23.71
C ASP A 511 -2.58 23.03 23.39
N LEU A 512 -1.76 23.79 22.67
CA LEU A 512 -0.39 23.41 22.33
C LEU A 512 0.49 23.28 23.58
N LYS A 513 0.86 22.05 23.89
CA LYS A 513 1.78 21.67 24.98
C LYS A 513 3.03 21.06 24.39
N VAL A 514 4.15 21.78 24.49
CA VAL A 514 5.48 21.20 24.24
C VAL A 514 5.84 20.39 25.47
N GLU A 515 5.82 19.06 25.34
CA GLU A 515 6.11 18.16 26.46
C GLU A 515 7.62 18.08 26.71
N ARG A 516 8.41 17.97 25.64
CA ARG A 516 9.87 17.82 25.72
C ARG A 516 10.56 18.16 24.42
N ILE A 517 11.81 18.61 24.54
CA ILE A 517 12.74 18.80 23.42
C ILE A 517 14.04 18.05 23.76
N ASP A 518 14.34 17.03 22.96
CA ASP A 518 15.54 16.22 23.11
C ASP A 518 16.54 16.56 21.99
N LEU A 519 17.79 16.85 22.34
CA LEU A 519 18.83 17.08 21.34
C LEU A 519 19.39 15.73 20.90
N VAL A 520 19.14 15.35 19.65
CA VAL A 520 19.34 13.98 19.20
C VAL A 520 20.50 13.84 18.23
N ASN A 521 20.87 14.88 17.49
CA ASN A 521 22.05 14.83 16.62
C ASN A 521 22.81 16.17 16.62
N VAL A 522 24.13 16.11 16.45
CA VAL A 522 24.98 17.27 16.17
C VAL A 522 26.03 16.95 15.10
N ARG A 523 26.20 17.89 14.16
CA ARG A 523 27.30 17.95 13.19
C ARG A 523 28.11 19.21 13.45
N TYR A 524 29.31 19.07 13.99
CA TYR A 524 30.19 20.16 14.38
C TYR A 524 31.46 20.19 13.51
N THR A 525 31.46 21.06 12.51
CA THR A 525 32.57 21.21 11.56
C THR A 525 33.44 22.42 11.89
N ASN A 526 34.63 22.48 11.27
CA ASN A 526 35.51 23.66 11.35
C ASN A 526 34.90 24.90 10.71
N LYS A 527 34.13 24.71 9.64
CA LYS A 527 33.41 25.79 8.96
C LYS A 527 32.10 26.03 9.67
N GLN A 528 32.01 27.12 10.42
CA GLN A 528 30.83 27.40 11.25
C GLN A 528 29.51 27.31 10.48
N LYS A 529 29.46 27.70 9.20
CA LYS A 529 28.26 27.63 8.34
C LYS A 529 27.79 26.20 7.99
N ASP A 530 28.65 25.21 8.14
CA ASP A 530 28.35 23.80 7.85
C ASP A 530 27.98 23.02 9.13
N ARG A 531 27.80 23.73 10.26
CA ARG A 531 27.39 23.14 11.54
C ARG A 531 25.88 22.98 11.61
N GLU A 532 25.45 21.85 12.16
CA GLU A 532 24.04 21.48 12.26
C GLU A 532 23.74 20.84 13.62
N PHE A 533 22.52 21.01 14.10
CA PHE A 533 21.99 20.20 15.20
C PHE A 533 20.53 19.84 14.92
N THR A 534 20.09 18.70 15.45
CA THR A 534 18.71 18.25 15.32
C THR A 534 18.08 18.07 16.69
N ALA A 535 16.91 18.67 16.87
CA ALA A 535 16.08 18.56 18.06
C ALA A 535 14.83 17.74 17.75
N LEU A 536 14.54 16.72 18.56
CA LEU A 536 13.27 16.01 18.54
C LEU A 536 12.29 16.71 19.48
N ILE A 537 11.25 17.31 18.91
CA ILE A 537 10.19 17.99 19.65
C ILE A 537 9.05 16.99 19.85
N THR A 538 8.71 16.72 21.11
CA THR A 538 7.51 15.97 21.49
C THR A 538 6.48 16.96 22.03
N ALA A 539 5.33 17.03 21.38
CA ALA A 539 4.28 17.96 21.75
C ALA A 539 2.90 17.34 21.55
N SER A 540 1.88 17.96 22.16
CA SER A 540 0.49 17.62 21.98
C SER A 540 -0.33 18.87 21.71
N CYS A 541 -1.27 18.83 20.78
CA CYS A 541 -2.19 19.93 20.51
C CYS A 541 -3.52 19.42 19.95
N GLN A 542 -4.52 20.27 20.03
CA GLN A 542 -5.69 20.22 19.16
C GLN A 542 -5.35 20.99 17.91
N ASP A 543 -5.72 20.46 16.77
CA ASP A 543 -5.17 20.90 15.51
C ASP A 543 -6.33 20.80 14.53
N TYR A 544 -6.93 21.94 14.17
CA TYR A 544 -8.08 21.99 13.26
C TYR A 544 -8.10 23.16 12.28
N TYR A 545 -8.88 23.04 11.21
CA TYR A 545 -9.05 24.03 10.16
C TYR A 545 -10.43 24.66 10.24
N VAL A 546 -10.46 25.97 10.09
CA VAL A 546 -11.69 26.75 9.97
C VAL A 546 -11.70 27.55 8.68
N ASP A 547 -12.90 27.81 8.18
CA ASP A 547 -13.11 28.70 7.05
C ASP A 547 -12.90 30.14 7.52
N ASP A 548 -12.06 30.90 6.82
CA ASP A 548 -11.70 32.25 7.23
C ASP A 548 -12.82 33.28 7.08
N ARG A 549 -13.87 32.97 6.29
CA ARG A 549 -14.97 33.90 6.02
C ARG A 549 -16.04 33.85 7.11
N ASN A 550 -16.28 32.67 7.68
CA ASN A 550 -17.38 32.45 8.62
C ASN A 550 -16.97 31.72 9.91
N GLY A 551 -15.70 31.31 10.04
CA GLY A 551 -15.18 30.60 11.21
C GLY A 551 -15.71 29.17 11.35
N SER A 552 -16.43 28.65 10.36
CA SER A 552 -16.97 27.30 10.40
C SER A 552 -15.84 26.27 10.36
N PHE A 553 -16.01 25.20 11.12
CA PHE A 553 -15.11 24.06 11.07
C PHE A 553 -15.12 23.43 9.69
N LEU A 554 -13.95 23.38 9.05
CA LEU A 554 -13.78 22.74 7.76
C LEU A 554 -13.33 21.30 7.94
N ARG A 555 -12.24 21.13 8.68
CA ARG A 555 -11.58 19.84 8.88
C ARG A 555 -10.61 19.89 10.07
N GLY A 556 -10.00 18.79 10.51
CA GLY A 556 -9.20 18.68 11.74
C GLY A 556 -9.77 18.29 13.10
N ASP A 557 -8.92 17.87 14.03
CA ASP A 557 -9.42 17.37 15.32
C ASP A 557 -9.36 18.40 16.42
N THR A 558 -10.47 18.41 17.13
CA THR A 558 -10.68 19.16 18.35
C THR A 558 -10.24 18.36 19.59
N SER A 559 -9.85 17.09 19.42
CA SER A 559 -9.22 16.27 20.44
C SER A 559 -7.69 16.39 20.37
N SER A 560 -7.06 16.38 21.55
CA SER A 560 -5.62 16.59 21.66
C SER A 560 -4.87 15.31 21.27
N ALA A 561 -3.99 15.40 20.28
CA ALA A 561 -3.12 14.31 19.85
C ALA A 561 -1.66 14.63 20.16
N ARG A 562 -0.88 13.58 20.46
CA ARG A 562 0.56 13.67 20.75
C ARG A 562 1.35 13.27 19.51
N PHE A 563 2.34 14.07 19.14
CA PHE A 563 3.19 13.87 17.96
C PHE A 563 4.66 14.14 18.25
N GLN A 564 5.52 13.75 17.31
CA GLN A 564 6.97 13.93 17.36
C GLN A 564 7.53 14.40 16.01
N GLU A 565 8.42 15.39 16.04
CA GLU A 565 9.07 15.93 14.84
C GLU A 565 10.56 16.20 15.09
N PHE A 566 11.39 15.91 14.09
CA PHE A 566 12.81 16.25 14.08
C PHE A 566 13.00 17.59 13.39
N TRP A 567 13.59 18.54 14.11
CA TRP A 567 13.84 19.89 13.65
C TRP A 567 15.34 20.09 13.52
N THR A 568 15.83 20.17 12.29
CA THR A 568 17.25 20.32 11.97
C THR A 568 17.58 21.77 11.68
N PHE A 569 18.51 22.31 12.46
CA PHE A 569 18.98 23.69 12.38
C PHE A 569 20.38 23.73 11.79
N GLN A 570 20.64 24.74 10.98
CA GLN A 570 21.94 25.06 10.43
C GLN A 570 22.44 26.39 10.99
N HIS A 571 23.73 26.49 11.27
CA HIS A 571 24.32 27.74 11.69
C HIS A 571 24.53 28.67 10.49
N SER A 572 24.14 29.94 10.64
CA SER A 572 24.31 30.98 9.62
C SER A 572 24.95 32.24 10.22
N ASP A 573 25.18 33.25 9.38
CA ASP A 573 25.64 34.58 9.85
C ASP A 573 24.62 35.26 10.80
N ARG A 574 23.36 34.80 10.78
CA ARG A 574 22.25 35.27 11.64
C ARG A 574 22.02 34.36 12.85
N GLY A 575 22.93 33.42 13.11
CA GLY A 575 22.79 32.36 14.12
C GLY A 575 22.10 31.11 13.56
N TRP A 576 21.58 30.28 14.45
CA TRP A 576 20.92 29.01 14.11
C TRP A 576 19.57 29.22 13.42
N ILE A 577 19.46 28.84 12.15
CA ILE A 577 18.23 28.90 11.38
C ILE A 577 17.69 27.49 11.13
N LEU A 578 16.37 27.33 11.14
CA LEU A 578 15.71 26.07 10.84
C LEU A 578 15.84 25.79 9.35
N ARG A 579 16.37 24.60 9.03
CA ARG A 579 16.58 24.16 7.65
C ARG A 579 15.52 23.15 7.23
N GLU A 580 15.15 22.26 8.14
CA GLU A 580 14.39 21.06 7.81
C GLU A 580 13.55 20.58 8.99
N ILE A 581 12.36 20.07 8.68
CA ILE A 581 11.44 19.44 9.61
C ILE A 581 11.11 18.05 9.04
N GLU A 582 11.41 16.98 9.78
CA GLU A 582 11.09 15.60 9.41
C GLU A 582 10.10 14.99 10.40
N GLN A 583 9.14 14.22 9.90
CA GLN A 583 8.21 13.46 10.73
C GLN A 583 8.92 12.26 11.36
N SER A 584 8.49 11.88 12.56
CA SER A 584 9.12 10.80 13.31
C SER A 584 9.09 9.43 12.63
N GLY A 585 8.08 9.15 11.79
CA GLY A 585 8.03 7.92 10.99
C GLY A 585 9.01 7.86 9.83
N GLU A 586 9.68 8.96 9.48
CA GLU A 586 10.44 9.12 8.24
C GLU A 586 11.90 9.50 8.47
N SER A 587 12.24 9.89 9.69
CA SER A 587 13.59 10.30 10.06
C SER A 587 14.43 9.11 10.54
N ASP A 588 15.70 9.09 10.12
CA ASP A 588 16.71 8.15 10.63
C ASP A 588 17.66 8.81 11.64
N VAL A 589 17.40 10.06 12.03
CA VAL A 589 18.31 10.89 12.86
C VAL A 589 18.69 10.24 14.20
N LEU A 590 17.83 9.40 14.78
CA LEU A 590 18.17 8.66 16.00
C LEU A 590 19.28 7.62 15.80
N LYS A 591 19.55 7.21 14.56
CA LYS A 591 20.61 6.27 14.16
C LYS A 591 21.88 7.02 13.75
N ASP A 592 21.73 8.16 13.09
CA ASP A 592 22.84 8.97 12.59
C ASP A 592 23.82 9.33 13.70
N GLU A 593 25.11 9.04 13.52
CA GLU A 593 26.11 9.39 14.51
C GLU A 593 26.29 10.92 14.66
N ASN A 594 26.71 11.33 15.85
CA ASN A 594 27.16 12.71 16.01
C ASN A 594 28.53 12.85 15.36
N PHE A 595 28.73 13.97 14.67
CA PHE A 595 29.93 14.22 13.89
C PHE A 595 30.67 15.45 14.41
N VAL A 596 31.99 15.35 14.60
CA VAL A 596 32.85 16.47 15.00
C VAL A 596 34.17 16.39 14.23
N ASP A 597 34.46 17.38 13.39
CA ASP A 597 35.67 17.39 12.53
C ASP A 597 36.97 17.28 13.34
N MET A 598 37.02 17.94 14.51
CA MET A 598 38.26 18.18 15.25
C MET A 598 38.59 17.13 16.30
N LEU A 599 37.75 16.11 16.45
CA LEU A 599 37.90 15.08 17.50
C LEU A 599 38.11 13.70 16.88
N THR A 600 39.09 12.97 17.39
CA THR A 600 39.29 11.56 17.05
C THR A 600 38.15 10.71 17.61
N ASP A 601 37.91 9.54 17.00
CA ASP A 601 36.89 8.59 17.47
C ASP A 601 37.14 8.16 18.93
N GLU A 602 38.39 7.95 19.31
CA GLU A 602 38.80 7.65 20.69
C GLU A 602 38.41 8.78 21.65
N THR A 603 38.60 10.03 21.24
CA THR A 603 38.23 11.20 22.06
C THR A 603 36.71 11.29 22.19
N VAL A 604 35.97 11.06 21.11
CA VAL A 604 34.50 11.08 21.13
C VAL A 604 33.93 9.94 21.97
N GLN A 605 34.49 8.73 21.89
CA GLN A 605 34.10 7.61 22.75
C GLN A 605 34.43 7.88 24.23
N GLY A 606 35.59 8.49 24.52
CA GLY A 606 35.95 8.93 25.86
C GLY A 606 34.97 9.96 26.45
N VAL A 607 34.40 10.85 25.62
CA VAL A 607 33.36 11.81 26.04
C VAL A 607 32.03 11.11 26.34
N TYR A 608 31.72 9.99 25.68
CA TYR A 608 30.49 9.24 25.92
C TYR A 608 30.49 8.43 27.23
N GLY A 609 31.64 7.88 27.66
CA GLY A 609 31.77 7.09 28.90
C GLY A 609 30.93 5.79 28.91
N ASP A 610 30.47 5.35 30.10
CA ASP A 610 29.66 4.11 30.31
C ASP A 610 28.24 4.15 29.69
N ALA A 611 27.83 5.23 29.02
CA ALA A 611 26.55 5.31 28.31
C ALA A 611 26.56 4.55 26.97
N ALA A 612 27.34 3.47 26.90
CA ALA A 612 27.64 2.68 25.71
C ALA A 612 26.52 1.69 25.31
N ALA A 613 25.25 2.08 25.42
CA ALA A 613 24.18 1.36 24.74
C ALA A 613 23.75 2.14 23.48
N GLU A 614 23.89 1.53 22.30
CA GLU A 614 23.31 2.04 21.05
C GLU A 614 21.79 2.27 21.22
N GLY A 615 21.30 3.42 20.74
CA GLY A 615 19.86 3.69 20.64
C GLY A 615 19.18 2.65 19.77
N ALA A 616 17.95 2.25 20.11
CA ALA A 616 17.23 1.25 19.33
C ALA A 616 16.69 1.85 18.02
N THR A 617 16.86 1.11 16.93
CA THR A 617 16.41 1.40 15.57
C THR A 617 14.89 1.62 15.50
N GLY A 618 14.44 2.59 14.69
CA GLY A 618 13.05 2.65 14.24
C GLY A 618 12.69 1.45 13.36
N PRO A 619 11.41 1.02 13.30
CA PRO A 619 10.97 -0.30 12.83
C PRO A 619 11.12 -0.57 11.32
N TRP A 620 11.57 0.42 10.55
CA TRP A 620 11.61 0.37 9.08
C TRP A 620 13.01 0.16 8.48
N LEU A 621 13.96 -0.39 9.24
CA LEU A 621 15.26 -0.78 8.68
C LEU A 621 15.62 -2.20 9.08
N GLU A 622 16.03 -2.97 8.08
CA GLU A 622 16.69 -4.27 8.22
C GLU A 622 17.87 -4.18 9.20
N GLU A 623 18.10 -5.27 9.94
CA GLU A 623 19.29 -5.43 10.79
C GLU A 623 20.57 -5.16 9.98
N LYS A 624 21.47 -4.35 10.57
CA LYS A 624 22.78 -3.89 10.05
C LYS A 624 23.32 -4.73 8.88
N THR A 625 23.30 -4.14 7.69
CA THR A 625 24.54 -4.05 6.91
C THR A 625 25.06 -2.63 7.10
N GLU A 626 26.12 -2.45 7.89
CA GLU A 626 26.99 -1.30 7.69
C GLU A 626 27.36 -1.28 6.20
N GLY A 627 26.99 -0.23 5.49
CA GLY A 627 26.79 -0.35 4.06
C GLY A 627 27.08 0.93 3.31
N LYS A 628 26.05 1.54 2.76
CA LYS A 628 26.22 2.43 1.60
C LYS A 628 26.09 3.92 1.91
N ALA A 629 25.22 4.32 2.83
CA ALA A 629 25.05 5.74 3.20
C ALA A 629 26.33 6.32 3.81
N ASP A 630 26.95 5.60 4.75
CA ASP A 630 28.23 6.01 5.34
C ASP A 630 29.38 6.00 4.33
N ARG A 631 29.31 5.12 3.32
CA ARG A 631 30.27 5.08 2.20
C ARG A 631 30.10 6.30 1.27
N ILE A 632 28.86 6.70 1.01
CA ILE A 632 28.51 7.91 0.26
C ILE A 632 29.04 9.15 0.98
N ASP A 633 28.76 9.30 2.27
CA ASP A 633 29.19 10.48 3.02
C ASP A 633 30.72 10.58 3.09
N ARG A 634 31.41 9.44 3.25
CA ARG A 634 32.88 9.37 3.17
C ARG A 634 33.42 9.76 1.80
N LEU A 635 32.81 9.28 0.72
CA LEU A 635 33.20 9.65 -0.64
C LEU A 635 32.99 11.15 -0.91
N LEU A 636 31.85 11.71 -0.52
CA LEU A 636 31.55 13.13 -0.71
C LEU A 636 32.49 14.04 0.07
N ASN A 637 32.92 13.63 1.27
CA ASN A 637 33.92 14.40 2.04
C ASN A 637 35.26 14.55 1.31
N PHE A 638 35.63 13.60 0.45
CA PHE A 638 36.81 13.70 -0.41
C PHE A 638 36.51 14.54 -1.67
N LEU A 639 35.44 14.19 -2.39
CA LEU A 639 35.10 14.86 -3.65
C LEU A 639 34.86 16.37 -3.48
N VAL A 640 34.29 16.80 -2.35
CA VAL A 640 34.03 18.22 -2.09
C VAL A 640 35.30 19.07 -1.93
N GLN A 641 36.46 18.44 -1.65
CA GLN A 641 37.74 19.15 -1.54
C GLN A 641 38.27 19.58 -2.91
N THR A 642 38.02 18.77 -3.95
CA THR A 642 38.45 19.03 -5.33
C THR A 642 37.39 19.76 -6.14
N ASP A 643 36.11 19.40 -5.97
CA ASP A 643 34.98 20.05 -6.63
C ASP A 643 33.83 20.31 -5.66
N LYS A 644 33.56 21.60 -5.41
CA LYS A 644 32.52 22.05 -4.47
C LYS A 644 31.09 21.69 -4.92
N MET A 645 30.89 21.24 -6.16
CA MET A 645 29.60 20.75 -6.66
C MET A 645 29.14 19.48 -5.93
N TRP A 646 30.08 18.67 -5.41
CA TRP A 646 29.79 17.46 -4.61
C TRP A 646 29.40 17.77 -3.16
N ASN A 647 29.02 19.01 -2.86
CA ASN A 647 28.49 19.34 -1.55
C ASN A 647 27.11 18.70 -1.35
N ARG A 648 27.06 17.67 -0.49
CA ARG A 648 25.85 16.92 -0.13
C ARG A 648 24.63 17.80 0.11
N GLN A 649 24.79 18.86 0.89
CA GLN A 649 23.68 19.75 1.25
C GLN A 649 23.12 20.45 0.01
N ARG A 650 23.99 21.03 -0.81
CA ARG A 650 23.58 21.71 -2.06
C ARG A 650 22.94 20.74 -3.04
N MET A 651 23.43 19.50 -3.12
CA MET A 651 22.84 18.46 -3.97
C MET A 651 21.40 18.13 -3.54
N LEU A 652 21.17 17.84 -2.24
CA LEU A 652 19.83 17.51 -1.76
C LEU A 652 18.86 18.69 -1.87
N GLU A 653 19.32 19.91 -1.57
CA GLU A 653 18.54 21.15 -1.75
C GLU A 653 18.12 21.34 -3.21
N ARG A 654 19.08 21.16 -4.12
CA ARG A 654 18.83 21.25 -5.56
C ARG A 654 17.79 20.22 -6.02
N ALA A 655 17.91 18.97 -5.57
CA ALA A 655 16.92 17.94 -5.90
C ALA A 655 15.51 18.30 -5.42
N ARG A 656 15.36 18.87 -4.20
CA ARG A 656 14.06 19.35 -3.70
C ARG A 656 13.48 20.46 -4.56
N GLN A 657 14.31 21.45 -4.91
CA GLN A 657 13.89 22.58 -5.74
C GLN A 657 13.40 22.12 -7.12
N VAL A 658 14.18 21.29 -7.81
CA VAL A 658 13.81 20.79 -9.14
C VAL A 658 12.58 19.88 -9.06
N PHE A 659 12.45 19.09 -8.00
CA PHE A 659 11.24 18.27 -7.78
C PHE A 659 9.98 19.12 -7.71
N LEU A 660 9.99 20.17 -6.88
CA LEU A 660 8.84 21.05 -6.75
C LEU A 660 8.56 21.81 -8.05
N SER A 661 9.58 22.36 -8.72
CA SER A 661 9.38 23.12 -9.96
C SER A 661 8.74 22.28 -11.08
N VAL A 662 9.17 21.02 -11.24
CA VAL A 662 8.58 20.07 -12.21
C VAL A 662 7.10 19.80 -11.92
N TYR A 663 6.76 19.57 -10.65
CA TYR A 663 5.39 19.29 -10.27
C TYR A 663 4.47 20.51 -10.39
N LEU A 664 4.99 21.70 -10.08
CA LEU A 664 4.28 22.96 -10.28
C LEU A 664 4.04 23.23 -11.78
N ALA A 665 5.00 22.93 -12.64
CA ALA A 665 4.81 23.02 -14.09
C ALA A 665 3.71 22.07 -14.58
N ARG A 666 3.65 20.83 -14.06
CA ARG A 666 2.57 19.87 -14.36
C ARG A 666 1.20 20.40 -13.94
N GLU A 667 1.12 21.02 -12.77
CA GLU A 667 -0.12 21.58 -12.24
C GLU A 667 -0.59 22.81 -13.02
N SER A 668 0.34 23.66 -13.44
CA SER A 668 0.01 24.85 -14.26
C SER A 668 -0.72 24.50 -15.55
N GLY A 669 -0.48 23.28 -16.05
CA GLY A 669 -0.96 22.85 -17.36
C GLY A 669 -0.39 23.65 -18.52
N ASN A 670 0.63 24.51 -18.31
CA ASN A 670 1.25 25.34 -19.34
C ASN A 670 2.64 24.79 -19.74
N PRO A 671 2.84 24.33 -20.98
CA PRO A 671 4.14 23.86 -21.46
C PRO A 671 5.27 24.90 -21.32
N ASP A 672 4.94 26.19 -21.39
CA ASP A 672 5.92 27.28 -21.30
C ASP A 672 6.41 27.54 -19.87
N GLN A 673 5.73 26.95 -18.86
CA GLN A 673 6.14 27.02 -17.46
C GLN A 673 7.05 25.85 -17.05
N VAL A 674 7.43 24.98 -17.99
CA VAL A 674 8.43 23.94 -17.73
C VAL A 674 9.78 24.58 -17.38
N PRO A 675 10.43 24.19 -16.26
CA PRO A 675 11.68 24.79 -15.81
C PRO A 675 12.88 24.28 -16.64
N ALA A 676 12.94 24.62 -17.92
CA ALA A 676 13.93 24.08 -18.86
C ALA A 676 15.39 24.31 -18.43
N ALA A 677 15.66 25.37 -17.66
CA ALA A 677 16.98 25.64 -17.10
C ALA A 677 17.44 24.58 -16.08
N ASP A 678 16.50 23.92 -15.40
CA ASP A 678 16.77 22.94 -14.33
C ASP A 678 16.78 21.48 -14.84
N LEU A 679 16.51 21.27 -16.13
CA LEU A 679 16.27 19.96 -16.73
C LEU A 679 17.25 19.69 -17.88
N PHE A 680 17.55 18.41 -18.14
CA PHE A 680 18.15 18.03 -19.40
C PHE A 680 17.18 18.32 -20.56
N PRO A 681 17.66 18.70 -21.77
CA PRO A 681 16.81 19.07 -22.89
C PRO A 681 15.75 18.03 -23.25
N GLU A 682 16.10 16.75 -23.21
CA GLU A 682 15.20 15.63 -23.52
C GLU A 682 14.09 15.50 -22.47
N VAL A 683 14.41 15.73 -21.19
CA VAL A 683 13.45 15.70 -20.08
C VAL A 683 12.50 16.89 -20.16
N ALA A 684 13.05 18.08 -20.44
CA ALA A 684 12.25 19.29 -20.63
C ALA A 684 11.26 19.11 -21.78
N GLN A 685 11.73 18.59 -22.92
CA GLN A 685 10.89 18.33 -24.08
C GLN A 685 9.80 17.29 -23.78
N SER A 686 10.17 16.16 -23.16
CA SER A 686 9.20 15.12 -22.79
C SER A 686 8.11 15.64 -21.84
N LEU A 687 8.49 16.48 -20.87
CA LEU A 687 7.54 17.11 -19.96
C LEU A 687 6.61 18.10 -20.66
N GLN A 688 7.15 18.92 -21.58
CA GLN A 688 6.34 19.84 -22.40
C GLN A 688 5.33 19.09 -23.26
N GLU A 689 5.74 18.00 -23.91
CA GLU A 689 4.88 17.15 -24.73
C GLU A 689 3.78 16.49 -23.89
N GLN A 690 4.13 16.00 -22.69
CA GLN A 690 3.16 15.45 -21.74
C GLN A 690 2.09 16.49 -21.36
N ILE A 691 2.50 17.72 -21.04
CA ILE A 691 1.57 18.81 -20.69
C ILE A 691 0.71 19.19 -21.89
N ARG A 692 1.27 19.29 -23.11
CA ARG A 692 0.49 19.53 -24.34
C ARG A 692 -0.54 18.43 -24.59
N ALA A 693 -0.19 17.17 -24.37
CA ALA A 693 -1.12 16.05 -24.52
C ALA A 693 -2.28 16.12 -23.49
N TRP A 694 -1.99 16.55 -22.26
CA TRP A 694 -3.03 16.81 -21.26
C TRP A 694 -3.94 17.98 -21.66
N GLN A 695 -3.37 19.10 -22.09
CA GLN A 695 -4.14 20.23 -22.62
C GLN A 695 -5.06 19.80 -23.78
N ALA A 696 -4.52 19.09 -24.77
CA ALA A 696 -5.29 18.63 -25.93
C ALA A 696 -6.42 17.64 -25.58
N SER A 697 -6.25 16.88 -24.50
CA SER A 697 -7.28 15.94 -24.01
C SER A 697 -8.21 16.55 -22.96
N GLY A 698 -8.05 17.85 -22.67
CA GLY A 698 -8.81 18.57 -21.64
C GLY A 698 -8.50 18.11 -20.22
N VAL A 699 -7.40 17.39 -20.02
CA VAL A 699 -6.98 16.86 -18.72
C VAL A 699 -6.21 17.94 -17.97
N THR A 700 -6.61 18.17 -16.72
CA THR A 700 -5.84 18.98 -15.77
C THR A 700 -5.52 18.13 -14.54
N VAL A 701 -4.32 18.29 -14.01
CA VAL A 701 -3.86 17.58 -12.83
C VAL A 701 -3.54 18.61 -11.77
N GLU A 702 -4.19 18.50 -10.63
CA GLU A 702 -4.02 19.36 -9.48
C GLU A 702 -3.34 18.54 -8.38
N TYR A 703 -2.28 19.08 -7.80
CA TYR A 703 -1.50 18.43 -6.76
C TYR A 703 -1.71 19.19 -5.45
N ARG A 704 -2.85 18.93 -4.81
CA ARG A 704 -3.16 19.53 -3.51
C ARG A 704 -2.27 18.92 -2.46
N ASN A 705 -1.72 19.77 -1.60
CA ASN A 705 -0.79 19.29 -0.59
C ASN A 705 0.30 18.48 -1.29
N ILE A 706 1.15 19.08 -2.16
CA ILE A 706 2.46 18.50 -2.57
C ILE A 706 3.69 18.99 -1.77
N CYS A 707 4.42 18.06 -1.14
CA CYS A 707 5.54 18.37 -0.25
C CYS A 707 6.53 17.23 -0.28
N VAL A 708 7.80 17.60 -0.34
CA VAL A 708 8.92 16.70 -0.12
C VAL A 708 9.11 16.55 1.39
N ARG A 709 9.00 15.32 1.87
CA ARG A 709 9.18 14.96 3.27
C ARG A 709 10.64 14.66 3.58
N LYS A 710 11.30 13.90 2.71
CA LYS A 710 12.72 13.53 2.84
C LYS A 710 13.36 13.33 1.48
N VAL A 711 14.65 13.61 1.37
CA VAL A 711 15.47 13.26 0.22
C VAL A 711 16.72 12.52 0.68
N ASP A 712 16.85 11.28 0.25
CA ASP A 712 18.02 10.44 0.54
C ASP A 712 18.93 10.37 -0.68
N LEU A 713 20.23 10.51 -0.47
CA LEU A 713 21.21 10.20 -1.51
C LEU A 713 21.43 8.69 -1.57
N ILE A 714 21.23 8.08 -2.74
CA ILE A 714 21.29 6.62 -2.90
C ILE A 714 22.45 6.15 -3.78
N LEU A 715 23.03 7.02 -4.61
CA LEU A 715 24.18 6.68 -5.45
C LEU A 715 24.94 7.94 -5.86
N VAL A 716 26.28 7.85 -5.87
CA VAL A 716 27.18 8.88 -6.39
C VAL A 716 28.06 8.26 -7.48
N ARG A 717 28.15 8.92 -8.63
CA ARG A 717 29.03 8.52 -9.74
C ARG A 717 29.83 9.73 -10.21
N ASN A 718 31.12 9.71 -9.88
CA ASN A 718 32.09 10.67 -10.36
C ASN A 718 32.96 10.04 -11.44
N TYR A 719 33.07 10.70 -12.58
CA TYR A 719 33.79 10.22 -13.76
C TYR A 719 34.94 11.16 -14.13
N ALA A 720 35.88 10.67 -14.94
CA ALA A 720 36.99 11.50 -15.43
C ALA A 720 36.48 12.63 -16.34
N ASP A 721 35.45 12.34 -17.14
CA ASP A 721 34.66 13.38 -17.80
C ASP A 721 33.60 13.92 -16.84
N ARG A 722 33.78 15.15 -16.37
CA ARG A 722 32.85 15.81 -15.46
C ARG A 722 31.44 15.92 -16.03
N ALA A 723 31.26 15.98 -17.35
CA ALA A 723 29.93 16.03 -17.95
C ALA A 723 29.13 14.72 -17.75
N ALA A 724 29.81 13.63 -17.41
CA ALA A 724 29.17 12.35 -17.07
C ALA A 724 28.81 12.24 -15.58
N ASP A 725 29.27 13.17 -14.72
CA ASP A 725 28.99 13.16 -13.29
C ASP A 725 27.48 13.12 -13.01
N GLU A 726 27.06 12.23 -12.12
CA GLU A 726 25.67 12.11 -11.72
C GLU A 726 25.50 11.59 -10.28
N TYR A 727 24.38 11.93 -9.67
CA TYR A 727 23.94 11.34 -8.42
C TYR A 727 22.47 10.96 -8.47
N CYS A 728 22.09 9.93 -7.73
CA CYS A 728 20.71 9.50 -7.61
C CYS A 728 20.18 9.82 -6.21
N VAL A 729 18.95 10.32 -6.15
CA VAL A 729 18.22 10.53 -4.91
C VAL A 729 16.94 9.71 -4.88
N ARG A 730 16.53 9.34 -3.67
CA ARG A 730 15.19 8.85 -3.37
C ARG A 730 14.43 9.97 -2.66
N ILE A 731 13.36 10.43 -3.28
CA ILE A 731 12.52 11.53 -2.80
C ILE A 731 11.24 10.94 -2.22
N TYR A 732 11.04 11.14 -0.92
CA TYR A 732 9.78 10.87 -0.25
C TYR A 732 8.91 12.10 -0.31
N ALA A 733 7.76 12.00 -0.94
CA ALA A 733 6.81 13.09 -1.04
C ALA A 733 5.41 12.60 -0.68
N HIS A 734 4.48 13.53 -0.59
CA HIS A 734 3.06 13.22 -0.53
C HIS A 734 2.27 14.26 -1.30
N ALA A 735 1.19 13.82 -1.93
CA ALA A 735 0.26 14.65 -2.69
C ALA A 735 -1.14 14.06 -2.68
N GLN A 736 -2.15 14.92 -2.62
CA GLN A 736 -3.50 14.56 -3.02
C GLN A 736 -3.64 14.92 -4.50
N LYS A 737 -3.56 13.90 -5.35
CA LYS A 737 -3.71 14.06 -6.78
C LYS A 737 -5.19 14.11 -7.16
N ILE A 738 -5.58 15.19 -7.82
CA ILE A 738 -6.89 15.35 -8.44
C ILE A 738 -6.67 15.46 -9.93
N THR A 739 -7.38 14.64 -10.69
CA THR A 739 -7.35 14.66 -12.15
C THR A 739 -8.74 15.01 -12.64
N ARG A 740 -8.84 16.13 -13.35
CA ARG A 740 -10.06 16.59 -13.98
C ARG A 740 -9.96 16.42 -15.48
N LYS A 741 -11.08 16.20 -16.14
CA LYS A 741 -11.20 16.21 -17.60
C LYS A 741 -12.34 17.15 -17.97
N ASN A 742 -12.04 18.20 -18.74
CA ASN A 742 -12.97 19.26 -19.11
C ASN A 742 -13.66 19.92 -17.89
N GLY A 743 -12.97 19.99 -16.74
CA GLY A 743 -13.49 20.55 -15.49
C GLY A 743 -14.05 19.52 -14.51
N ASP A 744 -14.54 18.38 -15.00
CA ASP A 744 -15.12 17.32 -14.18
C ASP A 744 -14.06 16.44 -13.52
N VAL A 745 -14.23 16.13 -12.23
CA VAL A 745 -13.32 15.25 -11.49
C VAL A 745 -13.48 13.82 -11.99
N VAL A 746 -12.42 13.28 -12.61
CA VAL A 746 -12.39 11.88 -13.10
C VAL A 746 -11.73 10.96 -12.09
N ASN A 747 -10.73 11.47 -11.38
CA ASN A 747 -10.05 10.74 -10.33
C ASN A 747 -9.63 11.72 -9.24
N GLN A 748 -9.96 11.42 -8.00
CA GLN A 748 -9.54 12.21 -6.86
C GLN A 748 -9.10 11.25 -5.78
N GLN A 749 -7.83 11.36 -5.39
CA GLN A 749 -7.39 10.69 -4.18
C GLN A 749 -8.14 11.27 -2.98
N PRO A 750 -8.66 10.42 -2.07
CA PRO A 750 -9.47 10.87 -0.94
C PRO A 750 -8.69 11.77 0.04
N TYR A 751 -7.36 11.64 0.08
CA TYR A 751 -6.46 12.40 0.95
C TYR A 751 -5.06 12.50 0.30
N ALA A 752 -4.16 13.26 0.91
CA ALA A 752 -2.77 13.32 0.46
C ALA A 752 -2.09 11.96 0.73
N THR A 753 -1.69 11.27 -0.34
CA THR A 753 -1.09 9.94 -0.24
C THR A 753 0.42 10.05 -0.32
N PRO A 754 1.17 9.37 0.56
CA PRO A 754 2.61 9.29 0.45
C PRO A 754 3.03 8.52 -0.80
N PHE A 755 4.10 8.96 -1.43
CA PHE A 755 4.74 8.26 -2.53
C PHE A 755 6.24 8.49 -2.51
N GLU A 756 6.98 7.60 -3.16
CA GLU A 756 8.43 7.74 -3.35
C GLU A 756 8.77 7.77 -4.84
N GLU A 757 9.76 8.59 -5.19
CA GLU A 757 10.34 8.62 -6.53
C GLU A 757 11.86 8.58 -6.45
N TYR A 758 12.47 8.15 -7.55
CA TYR A 758 13.91 7.99 -7.65
C TYR A 758 14.41 8.84 -8.81
N TRP A 759 15.23 9.83 -8.53
CA TRP A 759 15.61 10.86 -9.50
C TRP A 759 17.12 10.83 -9.70
N THR A 760 17.56 10.83 -10.96
CA THR A 760 18.97 10.95 -11.33
C THR A 760 19.24 12.40 -11.73
N MET A 761 20.19 13.03 -11.05
CA MET A 761 20.64 14.39 -11.31
C MET A 761 22.01 14.30 -12.00
N GLY A 762 22.13 14.88 -13.19
CA GLY A 762 23.38 14.91 -13.97
C GLY A 762 23.99 16.32 -13.99
N ARG A 763 25.30 16.40 -14.20
CA ARG A 763 25.99 17.67 -14.42
C ARG A 763 25.79 18.14 -15.86
N LEU A 764 25.26 19.34 -16.03
CA LEU A 764 25.13 20.01 -17.32
C LEU A 764 25.26 21.53 -17.13
N ASP A 765 26.09 22.18 -17.96
CA ASP A 765 26.41 23.61 -17.85
C ASP A 765 26.93 24.05 -16.46
N GLU A 766 27.76 23.20 -15.83
CA GLU A 766 28.26 23.42 -14.46
C GLU A 766 27.16 23.52 -13.39
N GLU A 767 25.99 22.93 -13.64
CA GLU A 767 24.90 22.81 -12.67
C GLU A 767 24.34 21.38 -12.59
N TRP A 768 23.73 21.05 -11.45
CA TRP A 768 22.97 19.81 -11.30
C TRP A 768 21.56 19.98 -11.86
N LYS A 769 21.24 19.20 -12.91
CA LYS A 769 19.95 19.22 -13.62
C LYS A 769 19.32 17.82 -13.61
N LEU A 770 17.99 17.75 -13.68
CA LEU A 770 17.28 16.47 -13.73
C LEU A 770 17.56 15.76 -15.07
N LYS A 771 18.17 14.57 -14.98
CA LYS A 771 18.55 13.75 -16.13
C LYS A 771 17.51 12.66 -16.43
N GLU A 772 16.99 11.99 -15.40
CA GLU A 772 15.91 11.02 -15.55
C GLU A 772 15.13 10.78 -14.24
N VAL A 773 13.88 10.35 -14.37
CA VAL A 773 13.08 9.79 -13.25
C VAL A 773 13.00 8.29 -13.42
N LEU A 774 13.53 7.55 -12.45
CA LEU A 774 13.72 6.11 -12.51
C LEU A 774 12.42 5.36 -12.15
N PRO A 775 12.00 4.38 -12.96
CA PRO A 775 10.94 3.44 -12.57
C PRO A 775 11.35 2.62 -11.34
N SER A 776 10.38 2.26 -10.48
CA SER A 776 10.61 1.55 -9.22
C SER A 776 11.45 0.27 -9.35
N GLY A 777 11.32 -0.47 -10.46
CA GLY A 777 12.12 -1.66 -10.74
C GLY A 777 13.61 -1.39 -11.02
N ARG A 778 13.93 -0.28 -11.70
CA ARG A 778 15.33 0.14 -11.96
C ARG A 778 15.94 0.79 -10.73
N ALA A 779 15.12 1.54 -9.98
CA ALA A 779 15.50 2.11 -8.69
C ALA A 779 15.99 1.06 -7.68
N ARG A 780 15.32 -0.10 -7.57
CA ARG A 780 15.76 -1.18 -6.66
C ARG A 780 17.15 -1.74 -7.00
N LYS A 781 17.52 -1.77 -8.28
CA LYS A 781 18.88 -2.16 -8.71
C LYS A 781 19.91 -1.10 -8.33
N ILE A 782 19.60 0.17 -8.58
CA ILE A 782 20.48 1.32 -8.27
C ILE A 782 20.74 1.44 -6.76
N VAL A 783 19.76 1.14 -5.92
CA VAL A 783 19.95 1.10 -4.46
C VAL A 783 21.04 0.09 -4.05
N SER A 784 21.17 -1.03 -4.78
CA SER A 784 22.21 -2.05 -4.54
C SER A 784 23.55 -1.83 -5.26
N GLU A 785 23.65 -0.87 -6.19
CA GLU A 785 24.90 -0.59 -6.91
C GLU A 785 25.93 0.16 -6.04
N GLU A 786 27.22 -0.07 -6.20
CA GLU A 786 28.25 0.68 -5.46
C GLU A 786 28.53 2.04 -6.09
N ASN A 787 29.00 3.00 -5.28
CA ASN A 787 29.41 4.32 -5.79
C ASN A 787 30.61 4.19 -6.72
N VAL A 788 30.69 5.06 -7.72
CA VAL A 788 31.77 5.09 -8.71
C VAL A 788 32.59 6.36 -8.53
N ASN A 789 33.91 6.21 -8.47
CA ASN A 789 34.87 7.29 -8.71
C ASN A 789 35.91 6.77 -9.71
N GLU A 790 35.83 7.18 -10.97
CA GLU A 790 36.65 6.63 -12.06
C GLU A 790 38.13 6.98 -11.92
N GLU A 791 38.46 8.08 -11.25
CA GLU A 791 39.86 8.46 -10.96
C GLU A 791 40.46 7.68 -9.78
N SER A 792 39.66 6.87 -9.08
CA SER A 792 40.12 6.02 -7.97
C SER A 792 40.09 4.55 -8.35
N SER A 793 41.19 3.85 -8.12
CA SER A 793 41.24 2.39 -8.22
C SER A 793 40.29 1.73 -7.21
N ALA A 794 39.87 0.48 -7.47
CA ALA A 794 39.04 -0.29 -6.53
C ALA A 794 39.71 -0.45 -5.15
N GLY A 795 41.05 -0.43 -5.10
CA GLY A 795 41.83 -0.43 -3.86
C GLY A 795 41.77 0.91 -3.11
N GLU A 796 41.77 2.04 -3.81
CA GLU A 796 41.60 3.38 -3.23
C GLU A 796 40.17 3.61 -2.73
N LEU A 797 39.16 3.15 -3.49
CA LEU A 797 37.76 3.14 -3.03
C LEU A 797 37.57 2.30 -1.76
N GLN A 798 38.15 1.10 -1.70
CA GLN A 798 38.15 0.31 -0.47
C GLN A 798 38.98 0.96 0.65
N TRP A 799 40.06 1.68 0.34
CA TRP A 799 40.81 2.44 1.33
C TRP A 799 39.96 3.57 1.92
N TYR A 800 39.25 4.36 1.10
CA TYR A 800 38.32 5.40 1.56
C TYR A 800 37.19 4.82 2.44
N TYR A 801 36.65 3.65 2.08
CA TYR A 801 35.62 2.97 2.86
C TYR A 801 36.14 2.35 4.16
N ARG A 802 37.45 2.11 4.28
CA ARG A 802 38.12 1.61 5.48
C ARG A 802 38.67 2.72 6.38
N GLN A 803 38.78 3.95 5.91
CA GLN A 803 39.13 5.08 6.78
C GLN A 803 37.98 5.31 7.78
N THR A 804 38.25 5.12 9.06
CA THR A 804 37.57 5.84 10.14
C THR A 804 38.10 7.27 10.16
N ARG A 805 37.26 8.23 10.58
CA ARG A 805 37.39 9.69 10.47
C ARG A 805 38.78 10.20 10.04
N THR A 806 38.84 10.90 8.92
CA THR A 806 40.06 11.51 8.37
C THR A 806 40.78 12.31 9.46
N ARG A 807 42.09 12.09 9.58
CA ARG A 807 43.01 12.94 10.35
C ARG A 807 43.09 14.36 9.80
#